data_AF-A0A5N6UJ43-F1
#
_entry.id   AF-A0A5N6UJ43-F1
#
_cell.length_a   1.000
_cell.length_b   1.000
_cell.length_c   1.000
_cell.angle_alpha   90.00
_cell.angle_beta   90.00
_cell.angle_gamma   90.00
#
_symmetry.space_group_name_H-M   'P 1'
#
loop_
_entity.id
_entity.type
_entity.pdbx_description
1 polymer ?
#
loop_
_entity_poly.entity_id
_entity_poly.type
_entity_poly.pdbx_seq_one_letter_code
_entity_poly.pdbx_strand_id
1 'polypeptide(L)'
;MDVLPLSVIDCHKREIVPVRGPCDYVALSYVWGQTAAQEDPKGSSLPHHLPRTVEDAMNVVRELGLQYLWVDRYCLDQSDKAEFQAQLNQMADIYRHALITIIGAAGSNGDYGLPGVSSRPRIKQPYIKVGDYTLWSSMTDPRKLVRESTWMTRAWTYQEGVSSRNWIAFTDEQVFFQRSNEEQTILERWWKTSCEMFPHGGLGADANCPLLNMYDKVWNNEGAIHQLLAQYTGRKLTYQSDAINGILGLLKRCENGPYPMNHYFGIPILGPLVSHRKAMGRDPSRSWPLTEAFLVNLCWKTRGTGPRRADFPSWSWSGWQAVYEGSAQPLAHNGLTERSLTKVKLLVEMEKILVDWETMCNMMNWDPYQDLTHLPRELYMQAPTVPLTVCREVRGTEDGFAGHAADLAPMPWCTVLNDSECEVLIEVNLVDEEVASTLQTTDSLLLKGIILRQLDPHGAQKYNPYDNQVWAFVLVVLEDKDGATRVGSLELRPDNYLVRWKYHVNHSGVKNDKCWFRNALKDYAPSAHPPVIIVGASLVGLSAALCLSKHRVPTIVLEKHASIAKHPRAIGFTSRTLEIYRWLGIADQIPEIPKDFNLMRARVESMTGKWFESTSWSDAGSSNKKSSHEVPVPKKQYSPSRGAALPQDQLEAILQATAIERGVDIRRQHKVTNVEQSQNGVTVTMLDPQNKEIRIEGSYLIAADGNRSTVRELLQIPRSGRGHMQTMRSVLFRAPLEQYMQGVHQFSIDQPDLKAFMTTYNDGRWVLMFHDDVERDEPTLRAAINQAIGRSDLPVDIITTGRWDLAALVADTFQSGRVFLAGDAAHTLPPNRGGYGANTGIHDVDNLAWKLAAVLAGKSSPELLDTYDAERRPVSLLRHDQIFARADYKIHLDKATPAGQKLDDDAMEFGQLYLSNGFIGVDNNLPRALKPDEWAGQPGTHVPHFWVTQDEKPVSILDVVGEDSWTLISESVEWDEVVTQVNLGSSVTLKHICIGRDVQFADKGSFQEALGVSATGASLLRPDGYIAWRTKELPANPAKCLDDIVAQVAFRVSSH
;
A
#
# COMPACT_ATOMS: atom_id res chain seq x y z
N MET A 1 -18.98 -14.49 -46.26
CA MET A 1 -18.47 -13.74 -47.43
C MET A 1 -19.68 -13.20 -48.15
N ASP A 2 -20.11 -12.01 -47.77
CA ASP A 2 -21.04 -11.21 -48.57
C ASP A 2 -20.23 -9.99 -49.00
N VAL A 3 -19.78 -9.98 -50.26
CA VAL A 3 -19.02 -8.85 -50.81
C VAL A 3 -20.02 -7.73 -51.10
N LEU A 4 -19.96 -6.68 -50.28
CA LEU A 4 -20.88 -5.54 -50.36
C LEU A 4 -20.63 -4.73 -51.66
N PRO A 5 -21.65 -4.01 -52.17
CA PRO A 5 -21.51 -3.16 -53.35
C PRO A 5 -20.46 -2.07 -53.09
N LEU A 6 -19.44 -1.98 -53.94
CA LEU A 6 -18.36 -0.99 -53.82
C LEU A 6 -18.22 -0.21 -55.12
N SER A 7 -18.10 1.11 -55.05
CA SER A 7 -17.70 1.94 -56.18
C SER A 7 -16.18 2.06 -56.23
N VAL A 8 -15.57 1.88 -57.40
CA VAL A 8 -14.11 1.99 -57.60
C VAL A 8 -13.81 2.77 -58.87
N ILE A 9 -12.60 3.31 -58.96
CA ILE A 9 -12.08 3.96 -60.16
C ILE A 9 -11.52 2.89 -61.09
N ASP A 10 -12.01 2.82 -62.33
CA ASP A 10 -11.34 2.11 -63.42
C ASP A 10 -10.15 2.96 -63.90
N CYS A 11 -8.93 2.54 -63.63
CA CYS A 11 -7.71 3.30 -63.95
C CYS A 11 -7.43 3.43 -65.45
N HIS A 12 -8.02 2.58 -66.29
CA HIS A 12 -7.88 2.65 -67.75
C HIS A 12 -8.90 3.59 -68.37
N LYS A 13 -10.14 3.59 -67.86
CA LYS A 13 -11.24 4.44 -68.36
C LYS A 13 -11.35 5.79 -67.66
N ARG A 14 -10.80 5.92 -66.45
CA ARG A 14 -10.93 7.08 -65.56
C ARG A 14 -12.38 7.39 -65.18
N GLU A 15 -13.16 6.35 -64.90
CA GLU A 15 -14.57 6.44 -64.51
C GLU A 15 -14.80 5.72 -63.18
N ILE A 16 -15.76 6.21 -62.38
CA ILE A 16 -16.20 5.53 -61.16
C ILE A 16 -17.25 4.50 -61.56
N VAL A 17 -16.96 3.23 -61.31
CA VAL A 17 -17.81 2.10 -61.67
C VAL A 17 -18.22 1.30 -60.43
N PRO A 18 -19.49 0.88 -60.33
CA PRO A 18 -19.92 -0.03 -59.26
C PRO A 18 -19.44 -1.45 -59.56
N VAL A 19 -18.91 -2.13 -58.56
CA VAL A 19 -18.50 -3.53 -58.65
C VAL A 19 -19.35 -4.38 -57.70
N ARG A 20 -19.90 -5.48 -58.23
CA ARG A 20 -20.74 -6.44 -57.50
C ARG A 20 -20.04 -7.80 -57.50
N GLY A 21 -19.57 -8.26 -56.35
CA GLY A 21 -18.88 -9.54 -56.17
C GLY A 21 -17.38 -9.40 -55.88
N PRO A 22 -16.66 -10.53 -55.63
CA PRO A 22 -15.24 -10.52 -55.32
C PRO A 22 -14.46 -9.93 -56.49
N CYS A 23 -13.79 -8.81 -56.25
CA CYS A 23 -12.96 -8.12 -57.23
C CYS A 23 -11.62 -7.74 -56.61
N ASP A 24 -10.55 -7.85 -57.40
CA ASP A 24 -9.24 -7.38 -56.99
C ASP A 24 -9.16 -5.88 -57.27
N TYR A 25 -9.05 -5.09 -56.20
CA TYR A 25 -8.83 -3.66 -56.28
C TYR A 25 -7.71 -3.24 -55.33
N VAL A 26 -7.11 -2.09 -55.64
CA VAL A 26 -6.09 -1.43 -54.82
C VAL A 26 -6.76 -0.31 -54.05
N ALA A 27 -6.42 -0.11 -52.78
CA ALA A 27 -6.88 1.06 -52.02
C ALA A 27 -5.79 2.13 -51.95
N LEU A 28 -6.17 3.41 -51.93
CA LEU A 28 -5.24 4.52 -51.67
C LEU A 28 -5.47 5.08 -50.26
N SER A 29 -4.38 5.28 -49.52
CA SER A 29 -4.35 5.95 -48.22
C SER A 29 -3.33 7.09 -48.26
N TYR A 30 -3.80 8.34 -48.15
CA TYR A 30 -2.97 9.53 -48.35
C TYR A 30 -3.46 10.76 -47.57
N VAL A 31 -2.61 11.78 -47.45
CA VAL A 31 -2.98 13.05 -46.81
C VAL A 31 -3.59 13.99 -47.84
N TRP A 32 -4.83 14.44 -47.64
CA TRP A 32 -5.51 15.33 -48.59
C TRP A 32 -4.92 16.75 -48.61
N GLY A 33 -4.68 17.38 -47.45
CA GLY A 33 -4.23 18.78 -47.30
C GLY A 33 -5.38 19.77 -47.04
N GLN A 34 -5.08 21.02 -46.63
CA GLN A 34 -6.06 22.10 -46.33
C GLN A 34 -6.42 22.98 -47.55
N THR A 35 -5.97 22.64 -48.75
CA THR A 35 -6.18 23.49 -49.93
C THR A 35 -7.65 23.52 -50.33
N ALA A 36 -8.24 24.71 -50.21
CA ALA A 36 -9.56 25.07 -50.66
C ALA A 36 -9.75 24.80 -52.17
N ALA A 37 -10.96 24.41 -52.56
CA ALA A 37 -11.46 24.22 -53.93
C ALA A 37 -10.88 23.03 -54.72
N GLN A 38 -11.47 21.85 -54.53
CA GLN A 38 -11.37 20.73 -55.48
C GLN A 38 -12.79 20.23 -55.75
N GLU A 39 -13.18 20.16 -57.04
CA GLU A 39 -14.54 19.83 -57.48
C GLU A 39 -14.99 18.45 -56.99
N ASP A 40 -16.19 18.37 -56.43
CA ASP A 40 -16.82 17.09 -56.07
C ASP A 40 -17.17 16.30 -57.34
N PRO A 41 -17.13 14.96 -57.30
CA PRO A 41 -17.52 14.14 -58.44
C PRO A 41 -18.96 14.44 -58.87
N LYS A 42 -19.16 14.67 -60.18
CA LYS A 42 -20.50 14.80 -60.78
C LYS A 42 -20.95 13.45 -61.30
N GLY A 43 -21.68 12.68 -60.49
CA GLY A 43 -22.14 11.34 -60.86
C GLY A 43 -20.97 10.35 -61.00
N SER A 44 -20.92 9.58 -62.09
CA SER A 44 -19.92 8.51 -62.30
C SER A 44 -18.59 8.99 -62.92
N SER A 45 -18.43 10.29 -63.21
CA SER A 45 -17.21 10.83 -63.84
C SER A 45 -16.28 11.50 -62.81
N LEU A 46 -14.98 11.18 -62.89
CA LEU A 46 -13.95 11.85 -62.10
C LEU A 46 -13.75 13.31 -62.53
N PRO A 47 -13.37 14.21 -61.61
CA PRO A 47 -12.98 15.59 -61.97
C PRO A 47 -11.85 15.64 -63.01
N HIS A 48 -11.84 16.70 -63.83
CA HIS A 48 -10.80 16.91 -64.85
C HIS A 48 -9.39 17.04 -64.26
N HIS A 49 -9.29 17.51 -63.01
CA HIS A 49 -8.03 17.66 -62.29
C HIS A 49 -8.08 16.89 -60.98
N LEU A 50 -7.36 15.77 -60.93
CA LEU A 50 -7.18 15.01 -59.70
C LEU A 50 -5.90 15.45 -58.97
N PRO A 51 -5.85 15.31 -57.64
CA PRO A 51 -4.62 15.47 -56.89
C PRO A 51 -3.54 14.55 -57.46
N ARG A 52 -2.31 15.04 -57.51
CA ARG A 52 -1.20 14.33 -58.14
C ARG A 52 -0.93 12.95 -57.53
N THR A 53 -1.13 12.80 -56.22
CA THR A 53 -1.00 11.51 -55.52
C THR A 53 -2.02 10.49 -56.02
N VAL A 54 -3.22 10.92 -56.41
CA VAL A 54 -4.26 10.03 -56.97
C VAL A 54 -3.90 9.61 -58.40
N GLU A 55 -3.42 10.55 -59.23
CA GLU A 55 -2.91 10.25 -60.58
C GLU A 55 -1.75 9.26 -60.55
N ASP A 56 -0.79 9.48 -59.65
CA ASP A 56 0.35 8.59 -59.47
C ASP A 56 -0.11 7.21 -58.97
N ALA A 57 -1.09 7.15 -58.06
CA ALA A 57 -1.67 5.88 -57.62
C ALA A 57 -2.33 5.12 -58.78
N MET A 58 -3.09 5.79 -59.65
CA MET A 58 -3.66 5.16 -60.85
C MET A 58 -2.57 4.62 -61.78
N ASN A 59 -1.45 5.34 -61.93
CA ASN A 59 -0.28 4.84 -62.67
C ASN A 59 0.29 3.57 -62.03
N VAL A 60 0.51 3.57 -60.71
CA VAL A 60 1.00 2.39 -59.98
C VAL A 60 0.07 1.20 -60.18
N VAL A 61 -1.25 1.39 -60.10
CA VAL A 61 -2.23 0.33 -60.33
C VAL A 61 -2.08 -0.28 -61.73
N ARG A 62 -1.93 0.56 -62.77
CA ARG A 62 -1.73 0.10 -64.15
C ARG A 62 -0.40 -0.63 -64.34
N GLU A 63 0.68 -0.11 -63.77
CA GLU A 63 2.01 -0.74 -63.85
C GLU A 63 2.07 -2.07 -63.08
N LEU A 64 1.25 -2.22 -62.04
CA LEU A 64 1.05 -3.50 -61.35
C LEU A 64 0.15 -4.49 -62.13
N GLY A 65 -0.36 -4.10 -63.31
CA GLY A 65 -1.26 -4.92 -64.12
C GLY A 65 -2.68 -5.04 -63.57
N LEU A 66 -3.08 -4.11 -62.69
CA LEU A 66 -4.39 -4.08 -62.04
C LEU A 66 -5.28 -3.00 -62.67
N GLN A 67 -6.59 -3.14 -62.51
CA GLN A 67 -7.57 -2.26 -63.16
C GLN A 67 -8.20 -1.25 -62.20
N TYR A 68 -8.50 -1.65 -60.96
CA TYR A 68 -9.39 -0.89 -60.08
C TYR A 68 -8.65 -0.26 -58.90
N LEU A 69 -8.93 1.03 -58.65
CA LEU A 69 -8.43 1.81 -57.52
C LEU A 69 -9.61 2.34 -56.68
N TRP A 70 -9.61 2.07 -55.39
CA TRP A 70 -10.52 2.66 -54.43
C TRP A 70 -9.87 3.87 -53.74
N VAL A 71 -10.59 5.00 -53.72
CA VAL A 71 -10.16 6.25 -53.08
C VAL A 71 -11.33 6.80 -52.29
N ASP A 72 -11.17 6.88 -50.96
CA ASP A 72 -12.14 7.37 -49.98
C ASP A 72 -12.95 8.59 -50.47
N ARG A 73 -12.28 9.60 -51.01
CA ARG A 73 -12.89 10.86 -51.46
C ARG A 73 -13.87 10.70 -52.62
N TYR A 74 -13.57 9.82 -53.57
CA TYR A 74 -14.31 9.72 -54.84
C TYR A 74 -15.24 8.51 -54.88
N CYS A 75 -14.91 7.47 -54.13
CA CYS A 75 -15.65 6.21 -54.14
C CYS A 75 -16.76 6.17 -53.09
N LEU A 76 -16.74 7.08 -52.11
CA LEU A 76 -17.81 7.29 -51.14
C LEU A 76 -18.71 8.45 -51.60
N ASP A 77 -20.02 8.24 -51.66
CA ASP A 77 -20.96 9.33 -51.93
C ASP A 77 -21.13 10.17 -50.65
N GLN A 78 -20.53 11.36 -50.64
CA GLN A 78 -20.58 12.27 -49.49
C GLN A 78 -21.88 13.09 -49.43
N SER A 79 -22.74 13.00 -50.45
CA SER A 79 -23.98 13.77 -50.54
C SER A 79 -25.17 13.12 -49.82
N ASP A 80 -25.19 11.78 -49.70
CA ASP A 80 -26.15 11.02 -48.90
C ASP A 80 -25.56 10.66 -47.53
N LYS A 81 -26.03 11.33 -46.47
CA LYS A 81 -25.55 11.12 -45.10
C LYS A 81 -25.81 9.70 -44.58
N ALA A 82 -26.88 9.05 -45.00
CA ALA A 82 -27.22 7.71 -44.51
C ALA A 82 -26.35 6.65 -45.18
N GLU A 83 -26.12 6.78 -46.49
CA GLU A 83 -25.21 5.90 -47.23
C GLU A 83 -23.75 6.13 -46.81
N PHE A 84 -23.35 7.38 -46.61
CA PHE A 84 -22.03 7.74 -46.09
C PHE A 84 -21.76 7.10 -44.71
N GLN A 85 -22.70 7.17 -43.77
CA GLN A 85 -22.56 6.50 -42.46
C GLN A 85 -22.51 4.97 -42.59
N ALA A 86 -23.34 4.38 -43.44
CA ALA A 86 -23.30 2.94 -43.70
C ALA A 86 -21.97 2.48 -44.30
N GLN A 87 -21.35 3.29 -45.16
CA GLN A 87 -20.05 3.00 -45.77
C GLN A 87 -18.86 3.33 -44.85
N LEU A 88 -18.97 4.35 -43.97
CA LEU A 88 -17.99 4.60 -42.89
C LEU A 88 -17.84 3.37 -41.99
N ASN A 89 -18.97 2.74 -41.64
CA ASN A 89 -19.02 1.48 -40.89
C ASN A 89 -18.37 0.28 -41.62
N GLN A 90 -18.01 0.43 -42.89
CA GLN A 90 -17.40 -0.59 -43.75
C GLN A 90 -15.97 -0.25 -44.17
N MET A 91 -15.43 0.93 -43.82
CA MET A 91 -14.09 1.36 -44.26
C MET A 91 -12.98 0.37 -43.92
N ALA A 92 -12.99 -0.18 -42.69
CA ALA A 92 -12.02 -1.19 -42.29
C ALA A 92 -12.09 -2.44 -43.18
N ASP A 93 -13.29 -2.88 -43.55
CA ASP A 93 -13.49 -4.03 -44.43
C ASP A 93 -13.04 -3.73 -45.86
N ILE A 94 -13.23 -2.50 -46.36
CA ILE A 94 -12.73 -2.08 -47.67
C ILE A 94 -11.19 -2.21 -47.72
N TYR A 95 -10.48 -1.56 -46.81
CA TYR A 95 -9.01 -1.67 -46.77
C TYR A 95 -8.51 -3.11 -46.54
N ARG A 96 -9.27 -3.93 -45.81
CA ARG A 96 -8.95 -5.34 -45.57
C ARG A 96 -9.06 -6.21 -46.81
N HIS A 97 -10.08 -5.99 -47.63
CA HIS A 97 -10.32 -6.78 -48.85
C HIS A 97 -9.57 -6.25 -50.07
N ALA A 98 -8.99 -5.05 -50.00
CA ALA A 98 -8.08 -4.57 -51.02
C ALA A 98 -6.89 -5.53 -51.17
N LEU A 99 -6.50 -5.79 -52.42
CA LEU A 99 -5.35 -6.65 -52.74
C LEU A 99 -4.07 -6.05 -52.16
N ILE A 100 -3.90 -4.73 -52.32
CA ILE A 100 -2.81 -3.91 -51.79
C ILE A 100 -3.35 -2.51 -51.47
N THR A 101 -2.83 -1.89 -50.40
CA THR A 101 -3.04 -0.48 -50.10
C THR A 101 -1.80 0.34 -50.43
N ILE A 102 -1.93 1.32 -51.32
CA ILE A 102 -0.88 2.30 -51.61
C ILE A 102 -0.89 3.37 -50.51
N ILE A 103 0.26 3.60 -49.90
CA ILE A 103 0.44 4.60 -48.84
C ILE A 103 1.32 5.74 -49.35
N GLY A 104 0.71 6.92 -49.47
CA GLY A 104 1.41 8.18 -49.75
C GLY A 104 2.08 8.72 -48.48
N ALA A 105 3.22 8.14 -48.10
CA ALA A 105 3.95 8.55 -46.89
C ALA A 105 4.80 9.82 -47.11
N ALA A 106 5.14 10.15 -48.36
CA ALA A 106 5.87 11.36 -48.69
C ALA A 106 4.94 12.58 -48.79
N GLY A 107 5.39 13.71 -48.25
CA GLY A 107 4.66 14.98 -48.29
C GLY A 107 3.57 15.14 -47.22
N SER A 108 2.81 16.23 -47.33
CA SER A 108 1.78 16.64 -46.37
C SER A 108 0.43 16.97 -47.01
N ASN A 109 0.25 16.74 -48.32
CA ASN A 109 -0.98 16.98 -49.06
C ASN A 109 -1.07 16.10 -50.33
N GLY A 110 -2.25 16.10 -50.97
CA GLY A 110 -2.56 15.26 -52.12
C GLY A 110 -1.86 15.65 -53.41
N ASP A 111 -1.23 16.82 -53.46
CA ASP A 111 -0.54 17.34 -54.66
C ASP A 111 0.96 17.02 -54.65
N TYR A 112 1.47 16.44 -53.56
CA TYR A 112 2.88 16.06 -53.45
C TYR A 112 3.27 15.03 -54.53
N GLY A 113 2.40 14.05 -54.80
CA GLY A 113 2.66 12.92 -55.70
C GLY A 113 3.41 11.79 -55.01
N LEU A 114 3.49 10.62 -55.67
CA LEU A 114 4.25 9.46 -55.18
C LEU A 114 5.67 9.51 -55.74
N PRO A 115 6.73 9.66 -54.91
CA PRO A 115 8.10 9.72 -55.40
C PRO A 115 8.50 8.48 -56.22
N GLY A 116 9.09 8.72 -57.39
CA GLY A 116 9.59 7.70 -58.31
C GLY A 116 8.55 7.07 -59.23
N VAL A 117 7.32 7.60 -59.30
CA VAL A 117 6.27 7.12 -60.23
C VAL A 117 6.18 8.01 -61.48
N SER A 118 5.98 9.32 -61.29
CA SER A 118 5.84 10.29 -62.39
C SER A 118 6.98 11.33 -62.36
N SER A 119 6.65 12.62 -62.45
CA SER A 119 7.61 13.72 -62.51
C SER A 119 8.33 14.04 -61.19
N ARG A 120 8.08 13.32 -60.09
CA ARG A 120 8.77 13.56 -58.80
C ARG A 120 9.81 12.45 -58.61
N PRO A 121 11.11 12.73 -58.79
CA PRO A 121 12.14 11.72 -58.56
C PRO A 121 12.31 11.41 -57.06
N ARG A 122 12.71 10.18 -56.74
CA ARG A 122 13.24 9.84 -55.40
C ARG A 122 14.63 10.42 -55.22
N ILE A 123 15.02 10.64 -53.97
CA ILE A 123 16.39 11.01 -53.59
C ILE A 123 17.34 9.89 -54.05
N LYS A 124 18.40 10.26 -54.78
CA LYS A 124 19.39 9.31 -55.27
C LYS A 124 20.26 8.79 -54.12
N GLN A 125 20.46 7.48 -54.07
CA GLN A 125 21.36 6.85 -53.09
C GLN A 125 22.81 7.31 -53.32
N PRO A 126 23.47 7.92 -52.31
CA PRO A 126 24.88 8.25 -52.39
C PRO A 126 25.74 6.98 -52.44
N TYR A 127 26.79 7.00 -53.26
CA TYR A 127 27.81 5.96 -53.29
C TYR A 127 29.19 6.56 -53.56
N ILE A 128 30.23 5.85 -53.15
CA ILE A 128 31.62 6.16 -53.45
C ILE A 128 32.36 4.90 -53.87
N LYS A 129 33.27 5.03 -54.84
CA LYS A 129 34.14 3.94 -55.27
C LYS A 129 35.52 4.11 -54.61
N VAL A 130 35.96 3.09 -53.86
CA VAL A 130 37.27 3.03 -53.19
C VAL A 130 37.99 1.78 -53.67
N GLY A 131 38.91 1.95 -54.63
CA GLY A 131 39.54 0.84 -55.35
C GLY A 131 38.50 0.01 -56.12
N ASP A 132 38.48 -1.31 -55.87
CA ASP A 132 37.52 -2.24 -56.47
C ASP A 132 36.17 -2.30 -55.71
N TYR A 133 36.09 -1.65 -54.54
CA TYR A 133 34.89 -1.65 -53.73
C TYR A 133 34.01 -0.44 -54.08
N THR A 134 32.70 -0.67 -54.23
CA THR A 134 31.70 0.39 -54.27
C THR A 134 30.96 0.39 -52.95
N LEU A 135 31.14 1.46 -52.17
CA LEU A 135 30.47 1.68 -50.91
C LEU A 135 29.20 2.47 -51.18
N TRP A 136 28.06 1.91 -50.81
CA TRP A 136 26.74 2.55 -50.94
C TRP A 136 26.27 3.03 -49.58
N SER A 137 25.66 4.22 -49.50
CA SER A 137 24.93 4.63 -48.32
C SER A 137 23.73 3.70 -48.12
N SER A 138 23.51 3.19 -46.92
CA SER A 138 22.35 2.34 -46.63
C SER A 138 21.00 3.08 -46.74
N MET A 139 21.01 4.40 -46.94
CA MET A 139 19.86 5.31 -46.83
C MET A 139 19.17 5.23 -45.47
N THR A 140 18.18 6.09 -45.22
CA THR A 140 17.40 6.04 -44.00
C THR A 140 16.51 4.80 -44.03
N ASP A 141 16.32 4.10 -42.91
CA ASP A 141 15.36 2.99 -42.84
C ASP A 141 13.97 3.46 -43.30
N PRO A 142 13.34 2.84 -44.31
CA PRO A 142 12.06 3.31 -44.83
C PRO A 142 10.93 3.15 -43.80
N ARG A 143 11.06 2.23 -42.83
CA ARG A 143 10.13 2.12 -41.70
C ARG A 143 10.19 3.34 -40.79
N LYS A 144 11.36 3.97 -40.66
CA LYS A 144 11.54 5.22 -39.93
C LYS A 144 10.90 6.37 -40.71
N LEU A 145 11.14 6.47 -42.02
CA LEU A 145 10.54 7.50 -42.88
C LEU A 145 9.00 7.43 -42.87
N VAL A 146 8.45 6.23 -42.94
CA VAL A 146 6.99 6.02 -42.81
C VAL A 146 6.50 6.42 -41.42
N ARG A 147 7.23 6.10 -40.34
CA ARG A 147 6.87 6.48 -38.96
C ARG A 147 6.85 8.00 -38.73
N GLU A 148 7.76 8.70 -39.37
CA GLU A 148 7.92 10.16 -39.26
C GLU A 148 7.03 10.93 -40.26
N SER A 149 6.33 10.22 -41.17
CA SER A 149 5.45 10.82 -42.15
C SER A 149 4.24 11.54 -41.54
N THR A 150 3.76 12.59 -42.23
CA THR A 150 2.49 13.24 -41.89
C THR A 150 1.34 12.22 -41.88
N TRP A 151 1.36 11.25 -42.82
CA TRP A 151 0.41 10.16 -42.89
C TRP A 151 0.31 9.38 -41.58
N MET A 152 1.44 9.00 -40.96
CA MET A 152 1.46 8.26 -39.69
C MET A 152 0.91 9.06 -38.51
N THR A 153 0.95 10.39 -38.58
CA THR A 153 0.46 11.25 -37.50
C THR A 153 -1.05 11.45 -37.50
N ARG A 154 -1.77 11.09 -38.56
CA ARG A 154 -3.23 11.29 -38.67
C ARG A 154 -4.01 10.13 -38.05
N ALA A 155 -5.14 10.46 -37.42
CA ALA A 155 -5.99 9.48 -36.76
C ALA A 155 -6.73 8.57 -37.75
N TRP A 156 -7.34 9.14 -38.79
CA TRP A 156 -8.10 8.39 -39.82
C TRP A 156 -7.23 7.35 -40.56
N THR A 157 -5.99 7.69 -40.87
CA THR A 157 -5.05 6.78 -41.57
C THR A 157 -4.66 5.57 -40.74
N TYR A 158 -4.92 5.57 -39.43
CA TYR A 158 -4.63 4.46 -38.56
C TYR A 158 -5.47 3.23 -38.89
N GLN A 159 -6.80 3.39 -38.98
CA GLN A 159 -7.65 2.26 -39.33
C GLN A 159 -7.36 1.76 -40.75
N GLU A 160 -7.01 2.66 -41.68
CA GLU A 160 -6.66 2.33 -43.07
C GLU A 160 -5.42 1.43 -43.11
N GLY A 161 -4.35 1.82 -42.40
CA GLY A 161 -3.11 1.05 -42.30
C GLY A 161 -3.27 -0.27 -41.56
N VAL A 162 -3.96 -0.28 -40.41
CA VAL A 162 -4.12 -1.48 -39.57
C VAL A 162 -5.03 -2.53 -40.22
N SER A 163 -6.02 -2.11 -41.01
CA SER A 163 -6.96 -3.02 -41.66
C SER A 163 -6.38 -3.64 -42.93
N SER A 164 -5.44 -2.96 -43.57
CA SER A 164 -4.80 -3.40 -44.82
C SER A 164 -3.96 -4.67 -44.62
N ARG A 165 -4.16 -5.67 -45.49
CA ARG A 165 -3.37 -6.91 -45.50
C ARG A 165 -1.97 -6.71 -46.08
N ASN A 166 -1.90 -5.98 -47.18
CA ASN A 166 -0.67 -5.72 -47.91
C ASN A 166 -0.60 -4.22 -48.19
N TRP A 167 0.58 -3.61 -48.05
CA TRP A 167 0.76 -2.21 -48.36
C TRP A 167 2.08 -1.91 -49.04
N ILE A 168 2.06 -0.92 -49.92
CA ILE A 168 3.22 -0.33 -50.59
C ILE A 168 3.28 1.14 -50.17
N ALA A 169 4.26 1.51 -49.35
CA ALA A 169 4.48 2.88 -48.93
C ALA A 169 5.56 3.56 -49.78
N PHE A 170 5.23 4.74 -50.31
CA PHE A 170 6.15 5.58 -51.08
C PHE A 170 6.71 6.68 -50.19
N THR A 171 8.03 6.69 -49.97
CA THR A 171 8.77 7.75 -49.25
C THR A 171 9.63 8.55 -50.24
N ASP A 172 10.22 9.67 -49.79
CA ASP A 172 11.11 10.48 -50.64
C ASP A 172 12.39 9.73 -51.06
N GLU A 173 12.83 8.75 -50.27
CA GLU A 173 14.06 7.99 -50.51
C GLU A 173 13.78 6.60 -51.13
N GLN A 174 12.71 5.93 -50.72
CA GLN A 174 12.53 4.48 -50.95
C GLN A 174 11.06 4.08 -51.11
N VAL A 175 10.83 2.86 -51.59
CA VAL A 175 9.52 2.19 -51.54
C VAL A 175 9.60 1.01 -50.60
N PHE A 176 8.58 0.89 -49.77
CA PHE A 176 8.48 -0.13 -48.74
C PHE A 176 7.25 -1.00 -49.00
N PHE A 177 7.46 -2.29 -49.27
CA PHE A 177 6.37 -3.26 -49.38
C PHE A 177 6.31 -4.17 -48.15
N GLN A 178 5.10 -4.45 -47.69
CA GLN A 178 4.86 -5.41 -46.63
C GLN A 178 3.57 -6.19 -46.84
N ARG A 179 3.63 -7.49 -46.49
CA ARG A 179 2.52 -8.46 -46.47
C ARG A 179 2.16 -8.87 -45.03
N SER A 180 0.90 -9.23 -44.76
CA SER A 180 0.46 -9.83 -43.48
C SER A 180 0.80 -11.33 -43.40
N ASN A 181 0.97 -11.89 -42.19
CA ASN A 181 1.53 -13.24 -41.98
C ASN A 181 0.48 -14.39 -41.93
N GLU A 182 -0.77 -14.20 -42.38
CA GLU A 182 -1.84 -15.20 -42.17
C GLU A 182 -1.55 -16.57 -42.80
N GLU A 183 -0.67 -16.69 -43.80
CA GLU A 183 -0.32 -17.98 -44.44
C GLU A 183 1.10 -17.98 -45.01
N GLN A 184 2.14 -18.22 -44.20
CA GLN A 184 3.50 -18.40 -44.74
C GLN A 184 4.23 -19.64 -44.25
N THR A 185 4.77 -20.39 -45.21
CA THR A 185 5.70 -21.50 -44.97
C THR A 185 7.11 -20.96 -44.69
N ILE A 186 7.95 -21.77 -44.04
CA ILE A 186 9.30 -21.39 -43.56
C ILE A 186 10.21 -20.79 -44.66
N LEU A 187 9.95 -21.07 -45.94
CA LEU A 187 10.69 -20.53 -47.09
C LEU A 187 10.39 -19.03 -47.38
N GLU A 188 9.21 -18.52 -47.02
CA GLU A 188 8.83 -17.11 -47.28
C GLU A 188 9.34 -16.13 -46.22
N ARG A 189 9.89 -16.64 -45.10
CA ARG A 189 10.50 -15.83 -44.01
C ARG A 189 11.64 -14.92 -44.46
N TRP A 190 12.26 -15.20 -45.61
CA TRP A 190 13.38 -14.41 -46.15
C TRP A 190 12.92 -13.17 -46.93
N TRP A 191 11.63 -13.05 -47.27
CA TRP A 191 11.04 -11.88 -47.92
C TRP A 191 10.40 -10.88 -46.93
N LYS A 192 10.68 -11.02 -45.62
CA LYS A 192 10.04 -10.28 -44.51
C LYS A 192 10.07 -8.75 -44.61
N THR A 193 10.93 -8.18 -45.45
CA THR A 193 10.90 -6.78 -45.87
C THR A 193 11.74 -6.65 -47.13
N SER A 194 11.15 -6.78 -48.31
CA SER A 194 11.83 -6.35 -49.53
C SER A 194 11.74 -4.83 -49.62
N CYS A 195 12.71 -4.14 -49.03
CA CYS A 195 13.11 -2.85 -49.60
C CYS A 195 13.86 -3.21 -50.89
N GLU A 196 13.38 -2.80 -52.05
CA GLU A 196 14.23 -2.84 -53.24
C GLU A 196 15.42 -1.91 -52.97
N MET A 197 16.52 -2.48 -52.48
CA MET A 197 17.89 -2.06 -52.79
C MET A 197 18.96 -3.09 -52.44
N PHE A 198 18.62 -4.35 -52.11
CA PHE A 198 19.64 -5.36 -51.82
C PHE A 198 19.39 -6.65 -52.59
N PRO A 199 20.16 -6.91 -53.67
CA PRO A 199 20.24 -8.24 -54.26
C PRO A 199 20.78 -9.29 -53.25
N HIS A 200 21.57 -8.87 -52.24
CA HIS A 200 22.32 -9.80 -51.37
C HIS A 200 22.51 -9.37 -49.89
N GLY A 201 21.59 -8.63 -49.27
CA GLY A 201 21.78 -8.24 -47.86
C GLY A 201 20.52 -7.73 -47.16
N GLY A 202 19.98 -8.51 -46.23
CA GLY A 202 18.87 -8.10 -45.39
C GLY A 202 19.32 -7.15 -44.27
N LEU A 203 18.54 -6.09 -44.02
CA LEU A 203 18.67 -5.29 -42.80
C LEU A 203 18.17 -6.12 -41.59
N GLY A 204 18.91 -6.04 -40.48
CA GLY A 204 18.67 -6.77 -39.23
C GLY A 204 17.25 -6.61 -38.67
N ALA A 205 16.82 -7.63 -37.93
CA ALA A 205 15.45 -7.87 -37.50
C ALA A 205 14.91 -6.92 -36.39
N ASP A 206 15.72 -6.02 -35.85
CA ASP A 206 15.35 -5.29 -34.63
C ASP A 206 15.11 -3.80 -34.89
N ALA A 207 13.93 -3.48 -35.45
CA ALA A 207 13.32 -2.17 -35.33
C ALA A 207 11.80 -2.29 -35.35
N ASN A 208 11.18 -2.26 -34.16
CA ASN A 208 9.74 -2.25 -33.94
C ASN A 208 9.09 -1.06 -34.68
N CYS A 209 8.44 -1.29 -35.82
CA CYS A 209 7.48 -0.34 -36.36
C CYS A 209 6.09 -0.72 -35.82
N PRO A 210 5.38 0.19 -35.12
CA PRO A 210 4.14 -0.15 -34.41
C PRO A 210 3.08 -0.79 -35.28
N LEU A 211 2.85 -0.28 -36.50
CA LEU A 211 1.86 -0.84 -37.44
C LEU A 211 2.20 -2.28 -37.88
N LEU A 212 3.48 -2.65 -37.89
CA LEU A 212 3.96 -3.96 -38.37
C LEU A 212 3.64 -5.13 -37.43
N ASN A 213 3.51 -4.87 -36.12
CA ASN A 213 3.16 -5.90 -35.14
C ASN A 213 1.64 -6.07 -34.94
N MET A 214 0.83 -5.22 -35.58
CA MET A 214 -0.58 -5.08 -35.23
C MET A 214 -1.52 -6.06 -35.91
N TYR A 215 -1.21 -6.53 -37.12
CA TYR A 215 -2.17 -7.34 -37.88
C TYR A 215 -2.42 -8.73 -37.24
N ASP A 216 -1.38 -9.41 -36.72
CA ASP A 216 -1.51 -10.82 -36.28
C ASP A 216 -1.72 -11.02 -34.77
N LYS A 217 -1.36 -10.06 -33.92
CA LYS A 217 -1.39 -10.24 -32.44
C LYS A 217 -2.55 -9.52 -31.76
N VAL A 218 -3.06 -8.46 -32.38
CA VAL A 218 -4.07 -7.59 -31.76
C VAL A 218 -5.41 -8.30 -31.57
N TRP A 219 -5.69 -9.32 -32.38
CA TRP A 219 -6.96 -10.06 -32.27
C TRP A 219 -6.85 -11.29 -31.36
N ASN A 220 -5.66 -11.59 -30.86
CA ASN A 220 -5.35 -12.84 -30.17
C ASN A 220 -5.18 -12.70 -28.65
N ASN A 221 -5.32 -11.50 -28.08
CA ASN A 221 -5.37 -11.32 -26.63
C ASN A 221 -6.26 -10.13 -26.21
N GLU A 222 -6.73 -10.18 -24.97
CA GLU A 222 -7.63 -9.19 -24.35
C GLU A 222 -7.03 -7.79 -24.17
N GLY A 223 -5.70 -7.68 -24.00
CA GLY A 223 -5.00 -6.42 -23.77
C GLY A 223 -4.75 -5.60 -25.03
N ALA A 224 -4.99 -6.18 -26.20
CA ALA A 224 -4.65 -5.60 -27.48
C ALA A 224 -5.45 -4.33 -27.82
N ILE A 225 -6.71 -4.25 -27.40
CA ILE A 225 -7.53 -3.05 -27.60
C ILE A 225 -6.90 -1.83 -26.91
N HIS A 226 -6.31 -1.99 -25.72
CA HIS A 226 -5.67 -0.89 -25.02
C HIS A 226 -4.44 -0.38 -25.77
N GLN A 227 -3.71 -1.27 -26.43
CA GLN A 227 -2.60 -0.90 -27.31
C GLN A 227 -3.10 -0.20 -28.58
N LEU A 228 -4.23 -0.65 -29.14
CA LEU A 228 -4.87 -0.01 -30.28
C LEU A 228 -5.28 1.44 -29.95
N LEU A 229 -5.96 1.62 -28.81
CA LEU A 229 -6.44 2.91 -28.33
C LEU A 229 -5.28 3.85 -28.03
N ALA A 230 -4.22 3.38 -27.38
CA ALA A 230 -3.03 4.18 -27.08
C ALA A 230 -2.36 4.73 -28.36
N GLN A 231 -2.21 3.90 -29.37
CA GLN A 231 -1.62 4.31 -30.64
C GLN A 231 -2.54 5.21 -31.47
N TYR A 232 -3.86 5.01 -31.39
CA TYR A 232 -4.84 5.83 -32.09
C TYR A 232 -4.94 7.24 -31.49
N THR A 233 -5.11 7.33 -30.17
CA THR A 233 -5.29 8.60 -29.45
C THR A 233 -4.03 9.48 -29.42
N GLY A 234 -2.85 8.89 -29.70
CA GLY A 234 -1.61 9.63 -29.98
C GLY A 234 -1.58 10.36 -31.32
N ARG A 235 -2.61 10.23 -32.14
CA ARG A 235 -2.68 10.80 -33.50
C ARG A 235 -3.54 12.06 -33.54
N LYS A 236 -3.30 12.87 -34.57
CA LYS A 236 -3.99 14.13 -34.83
C LYS A 236 -5.31 13.89 -35.55
N LEU A 237 -6.39 14.40 -34.96
CA LEU A 237 -7.72 14.49 -35.58
C LEU A 237 -7.89 15.86 -36.25
N THR A 238 -8.46 15.88 -37.46
CA THR A 238 -8.82 17.14 -38.15
C THR A 238 -10.07 17.74 -37.51
N TYR A 239 -11.11 16.93 -37.30
CA TYR A 239 -12.31 17.30 -36.56
C TYR A 239 -12.38 16.49 -35.27
N GLN A 240 -12.55 17.19 -34.14
CA GLN A 240 -12.56 16.54 -32.83
C GLN A 240 -13.82 15.68 -32.63
N SER A 241 -14.92 15.99 -33.33
CA SER A 241 -16.14 15.18 -33.40
C SER A 241 -15.92 13.77 -33.96
N ASP A 242 -14.81 13.52 -34.65
CA ASP A 242 -14.51 12.21 -35.26
C ASP A 242 -13.79 11.25 -34.32
N ALA A 243 -13.63 11.59 -33.03
CA ALA A 243 -12.81 10.84 -32.11
C ALA A 243 -13.16 9.34 -32.04
N ILE A 244 -14.44 8.98 -32.11
CA ILE A 244 -14.85 7.56 -32.18
C ILE A 244 -14.95 7.07 -33.63
N ASN A 245 -15.50 7.88 -34.54
CA ASN A 245 -15.69 7.49 -35.95
C ASN A 245 -14.37 7.08 -36.64
N GLY A 246 -13.26 7.76 -36.31
CA GLY A 246 -11.94 7.44 -36.87
C GLY A 246 -11.35 6.09 -36.47
N ILE A 247 -11.94 5.40 -35.49
CA ILE A 247 -11.54 4.04 -35.05
C ILE A 247 -12.71 3.04 -35.06
N LEU A 248 -13.90 3.46 -35.51
CA LEU A 248 -15.14 2.68 -35.39
C LEU A 248 -15.07 1.33 -36.11
N GLY A 249 -14.47 1.29 -37.30
CA GLY A 249 -14.28 0.04 -38.05
C GLY A 249 -13.39 -0.97 -37.32
N LEU A 250 -12.39 -0.51 -36.55
CA LEU A 250 -11.56 -1.39 -35.73
C LEU A 250 -12.31 -1.88 -34.49
N LEU A 251 -13.12 -1.04 -33.85
CA LEU A 251 -13.97 -1.43 -32.72
C LEU A 251 -15.00 -2.49 -33.14
N LYS A 252 -15.60 -2.36 -34.34
CA LYS A 252 -16.51 -3.35 -34.94
C LYS A 252 -15.88 -4.70 -35.20
N ARG A 253 -14.59 -4.72 -35.52
CA ARG A 253 -13.86 -5.96 -35.65
C ARG A 253 -13.60 -6.64 -34.31
N CYS A 254 -13.46 -5.89 -33.22
CA CYS A 254 -13.33 -6.46 -31.87
C CYS A 254 -14.60 -7.22 -31.45
N GLU A 255 -15.79 -6.75 -31.85
CA GLU A 255 -17.05 -7.47 -31.63
C GLU A 255 -17.05 -8.85 -32.32
N ASN A 256 -16.58 -8.92 -33.56
CA ASN A 256 -16.58 -10.14 -34.38
C ASN A 256 -15.28 -10.97 -34.26
N GLY A 257 -14.39 -10.62 -33.34
CA GLY A 257 -13.08 -11.25 -33.15
C GLY A 257 -13.12 -12.52 -32.29
N PRO A 258 -11.96 -13.19 -32.06
CA PRO A 258 -11.85 -14.35 -31.17
C PRO A 258 -12.24 -14.04 -29.72
N TYR A 259 -12.13 -12.77 -29.34
CA TYR A 259 -12.54 -12.22 -28.05
C TYR A 259 -13.56 -11.08 -28.30
N PRO A 260 -14.85 -11.41 -28.49
CA PRO A 260 -15.90 -10.41 -28.68
C PRO A 260 -15.90 -9.34 -27.59
N MET A 261 -15.87 -8.08 -28.01
CA MET A 261 -15.83 -6.92 -27.13
C MET A 261 -16.68 -5.80 -27.72
N ASN A 262 -17.49 -5.18 -26.86
CA ASN A 262 -18.29 -4.00 -27.19
C ASN A 262 -17.65 -2.73 -26.61
N HIS A 263 -18.24 -1.57 -26.87
CA HIS A 263 -17.79 -0.32 -26.26
C HIS A 263 -18.95 0.63 -25.90
N TYR A 264 -18.74 1.45 -24.87
CA TYR A 264 -19.62 2.55 -24.50
C TYR A 264 -18.86 3.88 -24.61
N PHE A 265 -19.21 4.72 -25.60
CA PHE A 265 -18.44 5.92 -25.98
C PHE A 265 -16.92 5.68 -26.13
N GLY A 266 -16.52 4.51 -26.61
CA GLY A 266 -15.11 4.12 -26.79
C GLY A 266 -14.48 3.37 -25.62
N ILE A 267 -15.12 3.32 -24.44
CA ILE A 267 -14.65 2.50 -23.31
C ILE A 267 -14.92 1.02 -23.61
N PRO A 268 -13.89 0.15 -23.64
CA PRO A 268 -14.07 -1.28 -23.88
C PRO A 268 -14.96 -1.98 -22.84
N ILE A 269 -15.81 -2.90 -23.29
CA ILE A 269 -16.64 -3.80 -22.45
C ILE A 269 -16.38 -5.23 -22.92
N LEU A 270 -15.66 -6.00 -22.10
CA LEU A 270 -15.34 -7.40 -22.39
C LEU A 270 -16.53 -8.31 -22.02
N GLY A 271 -17.01 -9.12 -22.98
CA GLY A 271 -18.19 -9.98 -22.76
C GLY A 271 -17.93 -11.23 -21.89
N PRO A 272 -18.97 -11.91 -21.40
CA PRO A 272 -18.85 -13.05 -20.49
C PRO A 272 -18.48 -14.35 -21.24
N LEU A 273 -17.22 -14.55 -21.64
CA LEU A 273 -16.84 -15.69 -22.47
C LEU A 273 -16.40 -16.91 -21.63
N VAL A 274 -17.27 -17.92 -21.55
CA VAL A 274 -17.05 -19.23 -20.90
C VAL A 274 -15.85 -19.99 -21.50
N SER A 275 -15.61 -19.83 -22.81
CA SER A 275 -14.49 -20.44 -23.55
C SER A 275 -13.12 -19.96 -23.07
N HIS A 276 -13.02 -18.70 -22.66
CA HIS A 276 -11.79 -18.10 -22.10
C HIS A 276 -11.43 -18.69 -20.73
N ARG A 277 -12.44 -18.95 -19.88
CA ARG A 277 -12.24 -19.55 -18.54
C ARG A 277 -11.69 -20.97 -18.61
N LYS A 278 -12.17 -21.76 -19.58
CA LYS A 278 -11.63 -23.10 -19.86
C LYS A 278 -10.16 -23.07 -20.29
N ALA A 279 -9.76 -22.11 -21.14
CA ALA A 279 -8.38 -22.01 -21.62
C ALA A 279 -7.38 -21.61 -20.51
N MET A 280 -7.85 -20.89 -19.47
CA MET A 280 -7.06 -20.40 -18.34
C MET A 280 -7.14 -21.29 -17.09
N GLY A 281 -7.81 -22.44 -17.15
CA GLY A 281 -7.99 -23.35 -16.01
C GLY A 281 -8.88 -22.80 -14.88
N ARG A 282 -9.76 -21.84 -15.19
CA ARG A 282 -10.65 -21.16 -14.22
C ARG A 282 -12.08 -21.67 -14.30
N ASP A 283 -12.82 -21.54 -13.20
CA ASP A 283 -14.17 -22.09 -13.03
C ASP A 283 -15.17 -21.53 -14.10
N PRO A 284 -15.69 -22.39 -14.99
CA PRO A 284 -16.67 -22.01 -16.00
C PRO A 284 -18.07 -21.68 -15.44
N SER A 285 -18.31 -21.78 -14.13
CA SER A 285 -19.60 -21.47 -13.50
C SER A 285 -19.86 -19.98 -13.19
N ARG A 286 -18.83 -19.12 -13.09
CA ARG A 286 -18.96 -17.68 -12.75
C ARG A 286 -19.29 -16.74 -13.92
N SER A 287 -20.52 -16.21 -14.03
CA SER A 287 -20.83 -15.10 -14.96
C SER A 287 -20.32 -13.76 -14.41
N TRP A 288 -19.57 -12.98 -15.19
CA TRP A 288 -19.29 -11.57 -14.88
C TRP A 288 -20.48 -10.71 -15.31
N PRO A 289 -21.02 -9.82 -14.44
CA PRO A 289 -21.99 -8.81 -14.82
C PRO A 289 -21.39 -7.78 -15.80
N LEU A 290 -22.19 -7.26 -16.74
CA LEU A 290 -21.71 -6.24 -17.70
C LEU A 290 -21.22 -4.97 -16.99
N THR A 291 -21.79 -4.67 -15.82
CA THR A 291 -21.41 -3.57 -14.93
C THR A 291 -19.95 -3.67 -14.51
N GLU A 292 -19.47 -4.87 -14.15
CA GLU A 292 -18.07 -5.08 -13.74
C GLU A 292 -17.11 -4.83 -14.91
N ALA A 293 -17.42 -5.39 -16.07
CA ALA A 293 -16.59 -5.23 -17.28
C ALA A 293 -16.45 -3.76 -17.70
N PHE A 294 -17.51 -2.97 -17.52
CA PHE A 294 -17.49 -1.54 -17.82
C PHE A 294 -16.70 -0.74 -16.77
N LEU A 295 -16.92 -0.97 -15.48
CA LEU A 295 -16.23 -0.26 -14.39
C LEU A 295 -14.70 -0.41 -14.44
N VAL A 296 -14.19 -1.61 -14.73
CA VAL A 296 -12.76 -1.85 -14.84
C VAL A 296 -12.12 -1.00 -15.95
N ASN A 297 -12.82 -0.82 -17.06
CA ASN A 297 -12.31 -0.08 -18.21
C ASN A 297 -12.49 1.44 -18.11
N LEU A 298 -13.25 1.94 -17.13
CA LEU A 298 -13.31 3.38 -16.80
C LEU A 298 -12.00 3.90 -16.16
N CYS A 299 -11.07 3.01 -15.78
CA CYS A 299 -9.84 3.33 -15.05
C CYS A 299 -8.63 3.64 -15.97
N TRP A 300 -8.90 4.11 -17.19
CA TRP A 300 -7.88 4.44 -18.17
C TRP A 300 -7.10 5.70 -17.77
N LYS A 301 -5.78 5.71 -18.06
CA LYS A 301 -4.87 6.83 -17.80
C LYS A 301 -4.66 7.66 -19.07
N THR A 302 -4.05 8.83 -18.94
CA THR A 302 -3.57 9.62 -20.09
C THR A 302 -2.11 9.95 -19.98
N ARG A 303 -1.40 9.88 -21.10
CA ARG A 303 -0.11 10.53 -21.27
C ARG A 303 -0.34 11.97 -21.77
N GLY A 304 -0.02 12.94 -20.92
CA GLY A 304 -0.19 14.38 -21.18
C GLY A 304 -1.58 14.92 -20.83
N THR A 305 -1.70 16.25 -20.79
CA THR A 305 -2.94 16.99 -20.60
C THR A 305 -3.48 17.44 -21.95
N GLY A 306 -4.77 17.26 -22.16
CA GLY A 306 -5.42 17.51 -23.44
C GLY A 306 -6.74 18.25 -23.25
N PRO A 307 -7.10 19.20 -24.13
CA PRO A 307 -8.38 19.89 -24.02
C PRO A 307 -9.58 18.95 -24.17
N ARG A 308 -10.68 19.34 -23.53
CA ARG A 308 -11.96 18.62 -23.51
C ARG A 308 -12.68 18.68 -24.88
N ARG A 309 -13.21 17.55 -25.34
CA ARG A 309 -14.12 17.44 -26.50
C ARG A 309 -15.59 17.44 -26.06
N ALA A 310 -16.24 18.60 -26.07
CA ALA A 310 -17.60 18.77 -25.54
C ALA A 310 -18.64 17.76 -26.07
N ASP A 311 -18.48 17.29 -27.32
CA ASP A 311 -19.41 16.35 -27.98
C ASP A 311 -19.44 14.94 -27.35
N PHE A 312 -18.43 14.57 -26.56
CA PHE A 312 -18.30 13.24 -25.94
C PHE A 312 -18.32 13.33 -24.42
N PRO A 313 -18.66 12.27 -23.65
CA PRO A 313 -18.65 12.30 -22.19
C PRO A 313 -17.26 12.47 -21.57
N SER A 314 -17.18 13.11 -20.40
CA SER A 314 -15.91 13.39 -19.69
C SER A 314 -15.27 12.17 -19.04
N TRP A 315 -16.03 11.12 -18.75
CA TRP A 315 -15.51 9.86 -18.19
C TRP A 315 -14.89 8.95 -19.27
N SER A 316 -15.10 9.25 -20.56
CA SER A 316 -14.51 8.51 -21.67
C SER A 316 -13.26 9.19 -22.25
N TRP A 317 -12.34 8.40 -22.79
CA TRP A 317 -11.19 8.91 -23.53
C TRP A 317 -11.57 9.68 -24.79
N SER A 318 -12.72 9.37 -25.38
CA SER A 318 -13.25 10.14 -26.52
C SER A 318 -13.53 11.60 -26.13
N GLY A 319 -13.74 11.87 -24.84
CA GLY A 319 -13.89 13.19 -24.27
C GLY A 319 -12.64 14.06 -24.21
N TRP A 320 -11.43 13.54 -24.53
CA TRP A 320 -10.18 14.23 -24.26
C TRP A 320 -9.15 14.14 -25.39
N GLN A 321 -8.49 15.25 -25.71
CA GLN A 321 -7.36 15.30 -26.66
C GLN A 321 -6.05 14.84 -26.02
N ALA A 322 -6.02 13.62 -25.50
CA ALA A 322 -4.87 13.06 -24.81
C ALA A 322 -4.64 11.59 -25.20
N VAL A 323 -3.41 11.11 -25.04
CA VAL A 323 -3.05 9.74 -25.40
C VAL A 323 -3.56 8.78 -24.34
N TYR A 324 -4.40 7.83 -24.75
CA TYR A 324 -4.90 6.74 -23.94
C TYR A 324 -3.75 5.88 -23.42
N GLU A 325 -3.75 5.61 -22.12
CA GLU A 325 -2.93 4.59 -21.50
C GLU A 325 -3.85 3.60 -20.80
N GLY A 326 -3.77 2.32 -21.19
CA GLY A 326 -4.45 1.25 -20.44
C GLY A 326 -3.87 1.15 -19.02
N SER A 327 -4.55 0.44 -18.13
CA SER A 327 -3.99 0.15 -16.80
C SER A 327 -2.63 -0.52 -16.94
N ALA A 328 -1.60 -0.02 -16.24
CA ALA A 328 -0.20 -0.43 -16.41
C ALA A 328 0.13 -1.87 -15.97
N GLN A 329 -0.86 -2.65 -15.55
CA GLN A 329 -0.73 -4.08 -15.31
C GLN A 329 -1.57 -4.83 -16.35
N PRO A 330 -1.11 -6.00 -16.87
CA PRO A 330 -2.06 -6.96 -17.39
C PRO A 330 -3.05 -7.17 -16.26
N LEU A 331 -4.29 -6.76 -16.45
CA LEU A 331 -5.38 -7.02 -15.52
C LEU A 331 -5.50 -8.55 -15.48
N ALA A 332 -4.64 -9.21 -14.70
CA ALA A 332 -4.92 -10.51 -14.17
C ALA A 332 -6.23 -10.29 -13.44
N HIS A 333 -7.31 -10.72 -14.09
CA HIS A 333 -8.71 -10.57 -13.73
C HIS A 333 -8.92 -10.90 -12.26
N ASN A 334 -8.67 -9.92 -11.39
CA ASN A 334 -8.99 -9.88 -9.98
C ASN A 334 -10.38 -9.29 -9.91
N GLY A 335 -11.34 -10.13 -10.32
CA GLY A 335 -12.73 -9.75 -10.46
C GLY A 335 -13.24 -9.05 -9.21
N LEU A 336 -14.03 -8.01 -9.42
CA LEU A 336 -14.95 -7.49 -8.41
C LEU A 336 -15.77 -8.69 -7.94
N THR A 337 -15.48 -9.20 -6.74
CA THR A 337 -16.25 -10.33 -6.20
C THR A 337 -17.75 -9.99 -6.20
N GLU A 338 -18.64 -10.95 -6.37
CA GLU A 338 -20.10 -10.76 -6.41
C GLU A 338 -20.62 -9.91 -5.22
N ARG A 339 -19.96 -10.02 -4.05
CA ARG A 339 -20.21 -9.21 -2.83
C ARG A 339 -19.82 -7.72 -2.94
N SER A 340 -19.14 -7.31 -4.00
CA SER A 340 -18.63 -5.94 -4.23
C SER A 340 -19.60 -5.13 -5.08
N LEU A 341 -20.18 -5.79 -6.07
CA LEU A 341 -21.09 -5.20 -7.04
C LEU A 341 -22.48 -4.97 -6.43
N THR A 342 -22.86 -5.68 -5.36
CA THR A 342 -24.13 -5.45 -4.65
C THR A 342 -24.26 -4.06 -4.01
N LYS A 343 -23.16 -3.30 -3.90
CA LYS A 343 -23.11 -1.96 -3.31
C LYS A 343 -22.88 -0.82 -4.32
N VAL A 344 -22.63 -1.13 -5.58
CA VAL A 344 -22.43 -0.15 -6.64
C VAL A 344 -23.55 -0.33 -7.65
N LYS A 345 -24.42 0.67 -7.77
CA LYS A 345 -25.41 0.72 -8.84
C LYS A 345 -24.97 1.72 -9.89
N LEU A 346 -24.98 1.27 -11.13
CA LEU A 346 -24.75 2.11 -12.28
C LEU A 346 -26.09 2.36 -12.96
N LEU A 347 -26.40 3.61 -13.22
CA LEU A 347 -27.67 4.08 -13.75
C LEU A 347 -27.37 5.00 -14.94
N VAL A 348 -28.26 5.00 -15.92
CA VAL A 348 -28.24 5.93 -17.04
C VAL A 348 -29.59 6.61 -17.16
N GLU A 349 -29.62 7.84 -17.63
CA GLU A 349 -30.90 8.52 -17.89
C GLU A 349 -31.39 8.22 -19.31
N MET A 350 -32.58 7.63 -19.42
CA MET A 350 -33.29 7.40 -20.68
C MET A 350 -34.70 7.98 -20.56
N GLU A 351 -35.11 8.82 -21.52
CA GLU A 351 -36.45 9.43 -21.54
C GLU A 351 -36.86 10.11 -20.21
N LYS A 352 -35.89 10.72 -19.51
CA LYS A 352 -36.04 11.34 -18.18
C LYS A 352 -36.28 10.37 -17.02
N ILE A 353 -35.94 9.10 -17.19
CA ILE A 353 -36.02 8.07 -16.15
C ILE A 353 -34.63 7.46 -15.96
N LEU A 354 -34.22 7.28 -14.70
CA LEU A 354 -33.00 6.54 -14.37
C LEU A 354 -33.25 5.04 -14.54
N VAL A 355 -32.50 4.42 -15.44
CA VAL A 355 -32.55 2.99 -15.74
C VAL A 355 -31.24 2.37 -15.28
N ASP A 356 -31.30 1.21 -14.63
CA ASP A 356 -30.12 0.43 -14.26
C ASP A 356 -29.30 0.07 -15.51
N TRP A 357 -27.98 0.21 -15.44
CA TRP A 357 -27.06 0.01 -16.56
C TRP A 357 -27.17 -1.38 -17.19
N GLU A 358 -27.25 -2.41 -16.35
CA GLU A 358 -27.35 -3.79 -16.82
C GLU A 358 -28.72 -4.03 -17.45
N THR A 359 -29.76 -3.42 -16.89
CA THR A 359 -31.10 -3.38 -17.46
C THR A 359 -31.13 -2.64 -18.81
N MET A 360 -30.46 -1.50 -18.93
CA MET A 360 -30.29 -0.74 -20.18
C MET A 360 -29.58 -1.58 -21.24
N CYS A 361 -28.46 -2.22 -20.88
CA CYS A 361 -27.71 -3.09 -21.80
C CYS A 361 -28.54 -4.29 -22.28
N ASN A 362 -29.47 -4.78 -21.47
CA ASN A 362 -30.37 -5.89 -21.83
C ASN A 362 -31.62 -5.44 -22.60
N MET A 363 -32.10 -4.20 -22.39
CA MET A 363 -33.29 -3.63 -23.04
C MET A 363 -32.98 -3.03 -24.41
N MET A 364 -31.93 -2.22 -24.49
CA MET A 364 -31.37 -1.80 -25.76
C MET A 364 -30.59 -2.99 -26.27
N ASN A 365 -31.15 -3.73 -27.22
CA ASN A 365 -30.45 -4.75 -28.00
C ASN A 365 -29.38 -4.03 -28.86
N TRP A 366 -28.40 -3.45 -28.17
CA TRP A 366 -27.74 -2.24 -28.62
C TRP A 366 -26.72 -2.58 -29.70
N ASP A 367 -26.92 -1.98 -30.87
CA ASP A 367 -25.92 -1.84 -31.92
C ASP A 367 -24.97 -0.66 -31.58
N PRO A 368 -23.75 -0.90 -31.05
CA PRO A 368 -22.79 0.16 -30.68
C PRO A 368 -22.30 1.01 -31.86
N TYR A 369 -22.76 0.70 -33.07
CA TYR A 369 -22.45 1.39 -34.33
C TYR A 369 -23.62 2.23 -34.87
N GLN A 370 -24.76 2.28 -34.16
CA GLN A 370 -25.81 3.29 -34.41
C GLN A 370 -25.42 4.66 -33.85
N ASP A 371 -26.10 5.71 -34.31
CA ASP A 371 -25.79 7.10 -33.97
C ASP A 371 -25.67 7.28 -32.45
N LEU A 372 -24.44 7.55 -32.01
CA LEU A 372 -24.06 7.75 -30.60
C LEU A 372 -24.81 8.91 -29.95
N THR A 373 -25.48 9.75 -30.74
CA THR A 373 -26.36 10.81 -30.22
C THR A 373 -27.57 10.27 -29.45
N HIS A 374 -28.01 9.04 -29.73
CA HIS A 374 -29.13 8.40 -29.02
C HIS A 374 -28.74 7.75 -27.70
N LEU A 375 -27.44 7.70 -27.37
CA LEU A 375 -26.96 7.05 -26.16
C LEU A 375 -26.89 8.03 -24.98
N PRO A 376 -27.25 7.57 -23.77
CA PRO A 376 -27.11 8.38 -22.57
C PRO A 376 -25.66 8.83 -22.35
N ARG A 377 -25.40 10.13 -22.40
CA ARG A 377 -24.06 10.67 -22.14
C ARG A 377 -23.74 10.75 -20.65
N GLU A 378 -24.79 10.83 -19.84
CA GLU A 378 -24.71 10.97 -18.39
C GLU A 378 -24.71 9.60 -17.73
N LEU A 379 -23.73 9.40 -16.85
CA LEU A 379 -23.56 8.18 -16.09
C LEU A 379 -23.80 8.51 -14.63
N TYR A 380 -24.84 7.91 -14.06
CA TYR A 380 -25.21 8.06 -12.66
C TYR A 380 -24.71 6.86 -11.92
N MET A 381 -24.02 7.08 -10.81
CA MET A 381 -23.38 6.00 -10.09
C MET A 381 -23.62 6.16 -8.61
N GLN A 382 -24.35 5.21 -8.06
CA GLN A 382 -24.58 5.12 -6.64
C GLN A 382 -23.55 4.15 -6.07
N ALA A 383 -22.55 4.71 -5.41
CA ALA A 383 -21.51 3.96 -4.71
C ALA A 383 -21.23 4.65 -3.37
N PRO A 384 -20.67 3.96 -2.38
CA PRO A 384 -20.10 4.61 -1.22
C PRO A 384 -19.08 5.69 -1.67
N THR A 385 -19.28 6.93 -1.23
CA THR A 385 -18.45 8.08 -1.59
C THR A 385 -17.53 8.47 -0.44
N VAL A 386 -16.38 9.09 -0.74
CA VAL A 386 -15.55 9.79 0.26
C VAL A 386 -15.37 11.25 -0.19
N PRO A 387 -15.50 12.26 0.68
CA PRO A 387 -15.39 13.66 0.27
C PRO A 387 -13.97 14.02 -0.21
N LEU A 388 -13.86 14.94 -1.19
CA LEU A 388 -12.61 15.50 -1.70
C LEU A 388 -12.67 17.04 -1.68
N THR A 389 -11.62 17.71 -1.18
CA THR A 389 -11.49 19.19 -1.23
C THR A 389 -10.35 19.59 -2.17
N VAL A 390 -10.59 20.60 -3.02
CA VAL A 390 -9.68 21.09 -4.08
C VAL A 390 -9.20 22.51 -3.73
N CYS A 391 -7.90 22.73 -3.57
CA CYS A 391 -7.31 24.08 -3.33
C CYS A 391 -6.59 24.60 -4.58
N ARG A 392 -6.53 25.93 -4.82
CA ARG A 392 -5.87 26.57 -5.98
C ARG A 392 -4.89 27.65 -5.51
N GLU A 393 -3.65 27.68 -5.99
CA GLU A 393 -2.68 28.76 -5.72
C GLU A 393 -2.46 29.69 -6.93
N VAL A 394 -2.07 30.96 -6.68
CA VAL A 394 -1.83 32.00 -7.70
C VAL A 394 -0.35 32.38 -7.71
N ARG A 395 0.33 32.22 -8.86
CA ARG A 395 1.75 32.56 -9.02
C ARG A 395 2.02 34.06 -8.96
N GLY A 396 3.07 34.44 -8.23
CA GLY A 396 3.75 35.72 -8.39
C GLY A 396 4.88 35.94 -7.39
N THR A 397 6.09 35.47 -7.69
CA THR A 397 7.35 36.24 -7.62
C THR A 397 8.51 35.40 -8.16
N GLU A 398 9.29 36.01 -9.03
CA GLU A 398 10.45 35.49 -9.75
C GLU A 398 11.62 35.21 -8.79
N ASP A 399 12.03 33.95 -8.62
CA ASP A 399 13.45 33.57 -8.49
C ASP A 399 13.63 32.03 -8.56
N GLY A 400 13.91 31.58 -9.78
CA GLY A 400 14.85 30.52 -10.15
C GLY A 400 14.92 29.20 -9.38
N PHE A 401 14.17 28.18 -9.84
CA PHE A 401 14.42 26.77 -9.50
C PHE A 401 14.79 25.88 -10.71
N ALA A 402 15.29 26.46 -11.80
CA ALA A 402 15.85 25.71 -12.93
C ALA A 402 17.14 24.92 -12.58
N GLY A 403 17.73 25.13 -11.39
CA GLY A 403 18.98 24.50 -10.97
C GLY A 403 18.86 23.18 -10.20
N HIS A 404 17.72 22.86 -9.57
CA HIS A 404 17.58 21.64 -8.75
C HIS A 404 16.97 20.44 -9.49
N ALA A 405 16.48 20.63 -10.71
CA ALA A 405 16.01 19.51 -11.55
C ALA A 405 17.16 18.62 -12.07
N ALA A 406 18.41 19.08 -12.00
CA ALA A 406 19.58 18.35 -12.47
C ALA A 406 20.09 17.28 -11.48
N ASP A 407 19.90 17.47 -10.17
CA ASP A 407 20.46 16.57 -9.15
C ASP A 407 19.50 15.45 -8.70
N LEU A 408 18.25 15.45 -9.19
CA LEU A 408 17.22 14.44 -8.91
C LEU A 408 17.08 13.39 -10.04
N ALA A 409 18.01 13.39 -10.99
CA ALA A 409 17.97 12.53 -12.18
C ALA A 409 18.22 11.01 -11.98
N PRO A 410 18.47 10.45 -10.78
CA PRO A 410 18.50 8.98 -10.62
C PRO A 410 17.53 8.47 -9.55
N MET A 411 16.20 8.66 -9.68
CA MET A 411 15.21 7.86 -8.92
C MET A 411 14.02 7.42 -9.81
N PRO A 412 13.69 6.11 -9.94
CA PRO A 412 12.78 5.58 -10.98
C PRO A 412 11.28 5.83 -10.78
N TRP A 413 10.87 6.76 -9.92
CA TRP A 413 9.47 6.90 -9.47
C TRP A 413 8.99 8.35 -9.41
N CYS A 414 9.65 9.26 -10.13
CA CYS A 414 9.22 10.64 -10.29
C CYS A 414 8.50 10.82 -11.64
N THR A 415 7.26 11.32 -11.62
CA THR A 415 6.70 12.07 -12.77
C THR A 415 6.58 13.52 -12.32
N VAL A 416 7.33 14.38 -13.00
CA VAL A 416 7.31 15.82 -12.83
C VAL A 416 6.21 16.36 -13.73
N LEU A 417 5.20 17.03 -13.16
CA LEU A 417 4.33 17.92 -13.92
C LEU A 417 5.04 19.28 -13.99
N ASN A 418 5.50 19.65 -15.19
CA ASN A 418 6.14 20.94 -15.41
C ASN A 418 5.07 22.03 -15.62
N ASP A 419 4.93 22.91 -14.62
CA ASP A 419 4.95 24.37 -14.73
C ASP A 419 3.98 25.19 -15.62
N SER A 420 2.85 24.64 -16.03
CA SER A 420 1.70 25.48 -16.44
C SER A 420 0.35 25.06 -15.87
N GLU A 421 0.36 24.15 -14.90
CA GLU A 421 -0.83 23.41 -14.46
C GLU A 421 -1.07 23.61 -12.97
N CYS A 422 -2.32 23.91 -12.62
CA CYS A 422 -2.76 24.31 -11.29
C CYS A 422 -2.29 23.33 -10.21
N GLU A 423 -1.61 23.86 -9.19
CA GLU A 423 -1.36 23.15 -7.95
C GLU A 423 -2.69 22.93 -7.23
N VAL A 424 -3.18 21.69 -7.29
CA VAL A 424 -4.34 21.24 -6.51
C VAL A 424 -3.87 20.25 -5.46
N LEU A 425 -3.91 20.71 -4.21
CA LEU A 425 -3.77 19.88 -3.02
C LEU A 425 -5.12 19.22 -2.72
N ILE A 426 -5.15 17.90 -2.50
CA ILE A 426 -6.35 17.14 -2.12
C ILE A 426 -6.17 16.61 -0.70
N GLU A 427 -6.96 17.12 0.25
CA GLU A 427 -7.03 16.65 1.64
C GLU A 427 -8.35 15.90 1.87
N VAL A 428 -8.30 14.75 2.57
CA VAL A 428 -9.42 13.80 2.72
C VAL A 428 -9.88 13.79 4.18
N ASN A 429 -11.14 14.15 4.44
CA ASN A 429 -11.83 14.00 5.73
C ASN A 429 -13.27 13.49 5.51
N LEU A 430 -13.72 12.58 6.37
CA LEU A 430 -15.03 11.92 6.30
C LEU A 430 -16.14 12.86 6.80
N VAL A 431 -17.25 12.99 6.07
CA VAL A 431 -18.44 13.76 6.51
C VAL A 431 -19.74 13.05 6.12
N ASP A 432 -20.75 13.19 6.98
CA ASP A 432 -22.08 12.56 6.96
C ASP A 432 -23.01 13.06 5.83
N GLU A 433 -24.02 12.25 5.48
CA GLU A 433 -24.96 12.37 4.35
C GLU A 433 -25.81 13.65 4.40
N GLU A 434 -26.02 14.21 5.60
CA GLU A 434 -26.82 15.41 5.86
C GLU A 434 -26.06 16.71 5.46
N VAL A 435 -24.73 16.72 5.56
CA VAL A 435 -23.88 17.89 5.25
C VAL A 435 -23.72 18.11 3.74
N ALA A 436 -23.70 17.03 2.95
CA ALA A 436 -23.60 17.09 1.49
C ALA A 436 -24.75 17.88 0.83
N SER A 437 -25.92 17.92 1.49
CA SER A 437 -27.10 18.64 1.03
C SER A 437 -27.07 20.16 1.24
N THR A 438 -26.09 20.70 1.98
CA THR A 438 -26.06 22.11 2.43
C THR A 438 -24.90 22.95 1.86
N LEU A 439 -24.02 22.36 1.05
CA LEU A 439 -22.90 23.05 0.41
C LEU A 439 -23.37 23.89 -0.79
N GLN A 440 -23.54 25.20 -0.60
CA GLN A 440 -23.52 26.20 -1.69
C GLN A 440 -22.17 26.90 -1.68
N THR A 441 -21.39 26.75 -2.75
CA THR A 441 -20.15 27.51 -2.96
C THR A 441 -20.41 28.68 -3.91
N THR A 442 -20.12 29.89 -3.45
CA THR A 442 -19.93 31.06 -4.31
C THR A 442 -18.57 30.93 -4.98
N ASP A 443 -18.57 30.84 -6.31
CA ASP A 443 -17.45 30.56 -7.24
C ASP A 443 -17.08 29.06 -7.35
N SER A 444 -17.74 28.40 -8.31
CA SER A 444 -17.92 26.96 -8.42
C SER A 444 -16.79 26.22 -9.15
N LEU A 445 -16.12 25.32 -8.43
CA LEU A 445 -15.45 24.11 -8.94
C LEU A 445 -16.38 22.92 -8.63
N LEU A 446 -16.93 22.26 -9.66
CA LEU A 446 -17.88 21.17 -9.48
C LEU A 446 -17.20 19.80 -9.72
N LEU A 447 -16.96 19.04 -8.65
CA LEU A 447 -16.44 17.67 -8.70
C LEU A 447 -17.58 16.70 -9.02
N LYS A 448 -17.51 15.94 -10.13
CA LYS A 448 -18.63 15.13 -10.65
C LYS A 448 -18.52 13.59 -10.49
N GLY A 449 -17.67 13.02 -9.63
CA GLY A 449 -17.79 11.58 -9.33
C GLY A 449 -16.71 10.95 -8.45
N ILE A 450 -17.13 10.09 -7.52
CA ILE A 450 -16.29 9.30 -6.60
C ILE A 450 -16.88 7.87 -6.49
N ILE A 451 -16.06 6.83 -6.55
CA ILE A 451 -16.47 5.42 -6.32
C ILE A 451 -15.57 4.81 -5.27
N LEU A 452 -16.14 4.32 -4.15
CA LEU A 452 -15.38 3.55 -3.16
C LEU A 452 -16.20 2.37 -2.63
N ARG A 453 -15.52 1.32 -2.16
CA ARG A 453 -16.11 0.14 -1.52
C ARG A 453 -15.43 -0.16 -0.20
N GLN A 454 -16.22 -0.55 0.81
CA GLN A 454 -15.79 -1.27 2.01
C GLN A 454 -16.71 -2.49 2.21
N LEU A 455 -16.18 -3.65 2.66
CA LEU A 455 -16.91 -4.56 3.56
C LEU A 455 -16.05 -5.65 4.24
N ASP A 456 -16.17 -5.63 5.58
CA ASP A 456 -16.26 -6.72 6.58
C ASP A 456 -15.09 -7.71 6.82
N PRO A 457 -14.45 -7.70 8.02
CA PRO A 457 -13.40 -8.64 8.43
C PRO A 457 -13.88 -10.07 8.74
N HIS A 458 -15.18 -10.36 8.80
CA HIS A 458 -15.67 -11.67 9.24
C HIS A 458 -16.16 -12.57 8.09
N GLY A 459 -15.23 -13.25 7.41
CA GLY A 459 -15.57 -14.28 6.42
C GLY A 459 -14.35 -15.08 5.93
N ALA A 460 -13.93 -16.07 6.71
CA ALA A 460 -12.82 -16.95 6.41
C ALA A 460 -13.02 -17.77 5.12
N GLN A 461 -12.01 -17.79 4.23
CA GLN A 461 -11.30 -19.00 3.79
C GLN A 461 -10.19 -18.66 2.77
N LYS A 462 -8.95 -19.08 3.09
CA LYS A 462 -7.74 -19.21 2.24
C LYS A 462 -7.57 -18.18 1.11
N TYR A 463 -6.75 -17.15 1.37
CA TYR A 463 -6.27 -16.24 0.34
C TYR A 463 -4.74 -16.24 0.28
N ASN A 464 -4.22 -16.25 -0.95
CA ASN A 464 -2.80 -16.40 -1.32
C ASN A 464 -2.11 -15.02 -1.33
N PRO A 465 -0.95 -14.82 -0.69
CA PRO A 465 -0.26 -13.52 -0.62
C PRO A 465 0.33 -12.99 -1.95
N TYR A 466 0.03 -13.61 -3.10
CA TYR A 466 0.43 -13.14 -4.43
C TYR A 466 -0.72 -12.50 -5.24
N ASP A 467 -1.88 -12.29 -4.64
CA ASP A 467 -2.99 -11.64 -5.33
C ASP A 467 -2.89 -10.11 -5.17
N ASN A 468 -2.33 -9.44 -6.19
CA ASN A 468 -2.30 -7.98 -6.33
C ASN A 468 -3.72 -7.41 -6.48
N GLN A 469 -4.46 -7.28 -5.38
CA GLN A 469 -5.77 -6.63 -5.40
C GLN A 469 -5.59 -5.11 -5.44
N VAL A 470 -6.24 -4.44 -6.40
CA VAL A 470 -6.37 -2.97 -6.50
C VAL A 470 -7.67 -2.58 -5.79
N TRP A 471 -7.66 -1.58 -4.90
CA TRP A 471 -8.78 -1.36 -3.97
C TRP A 471 -9.58 -0.07 -4.20
N ALA A 472 -9.09 0.92 -4.99
CA ALA A 472 -9.90 2.10 -5.33
C ALA A 472 -9.48 2.82 -6.63
N PHE A 473 -10.45 3.51 -7.23
CA PHE A 473 -10.34 4.23 -8.51
C PHE A 473 -10.90 5.66 -8.37
N VAL A 474 -10.13 6.69 -8.72
CA VAL A 474 -10.62 8.10 -8.72
C VAL A 474 -10.40 8.73 -10.08
N LEU A 475 -11.44 9.34 -10.67
CA LEU A 475 -11.34 10.17 -11.87
C LEU A 475 -11.41 11.65 -11.45
N VAL A 476 -10.34 12.42 -11.67
CA VAL A 476 -10.30 13.84 -11.27
C VAL A 476 -10.48 14.74 -12.50
N VAL A 477 -11.60 15.45 -12.54
CA VAL A 477 -11.93 16.46 -13.56
C VAL A 477 -12.17 17.79 -12.86
N LEU A 478 -11.42 18.82 -13.24
CA LEU A 478 -11.62 20.18 -12.76
C LEU A 478 -12.34 20.99 -13.84
N GLU A 479 -13.28 21.82 -13.45
CA GLU A 479 -14.02 22.71 -14.36
C GLU A 479 -13.88 24.14 -13.85
N ASP A 480 -13.32 25.02 -14.68
CA ASP A 480 -13.28 26.47 -14.41
C ASP A 480 -13.97 27.26 -15.52
N LYS A 481 -13.97 28.59 -15.40
CA LYS A 481 -14.63 29.52 -16.33
C LYS A 481 -14.09 29.45 -17.77
N ASP A 482 -12.91 28.87 -17.99
CA ASP A 482 -12.25 28.74 -19.29
C ASP A 482 -12.38 27.31 -19.87
N GLY A 483 -12.95 26.36 -19.11
CA GLY A 483 -13.34 25.01 -19.56
C GLY A 483 -12.95 23.89 -18.60
N ALA A 484 -13.38 22.66 -18.90
CA ALA A 484 -13.02 21.48 -18.13
C ALA A 484 -11.62 20.94 -18.49
N THR A 485 -10.78 20.69 -17.48
CA THR A 485 -9.43 20.11 -17.61
C THR A 485 -9.34 18.80 -16.82
N ARG A 486 -8.89 17.71 -17.46
CA ARG A 486 -8.65 16.42 -16.79
C ARG A 486 -7.30 16.47 -16.11
N VAL A 487 -7.28 16.16 -14.82
CA VAL A 487 -6.06 16.23 -14.00
C VAL A 487 -5.42 14.85 -13.82
N GLY A 488 -6.21 13.78 -13.90
CA GLY A 488 -5.67 12.42 -13.91
C GLY A 488 -6.66 11.34 -13.44
N SER A 489 -6.11 10.16 -13.18
CA SER A 489 -6.79 9.06 -12.50
C SER A 489 -5.93 8.56 -11.34
N LEU A 490 -6.49 8.48 -10.13
CA LEU A 490 -5.82 7.93 -8.95
C LEU A 490 -6.03 6.41 -8.91
N GLU A 491 -4.94 5.65 -8.81
CA GLU A 491 -4.94 4.20 -8.56
C GLU A 491 -4.42 3.99 -7.14
N LEU A 492 -5.28 3.55 -6.22
CA LEU A 492 -4.86 3.22 -4.86
C LEU A 492 -4.53 1.72 -4.79
N ARG A 493 -3.25 1.44 -4.51
CA ARG A 493 -2.75 0.11 -4.16
C ARG A 493 -2.83 -0.08 -2.65
N PRO A 494 -3.07 -1.30 -2.15
CA PRO A 494 -3.14 -1.57 -0.72
C PRO A 494 -1.82 -1.26 0.02
N ASP A 495 -0.73 -1.05 -0.71
CA ASP A 495 0.63 -1.07 -0.18
C ASP A 495 1.38 0.28 -0.21
N ASN A 496 0.83 1.40 -0.70
CA ASN A 496 1.49 2.72 -0.59
C ASN A 496 0.52 3.90 -0.80
N TYR A 497 0.39 4.78 0.21
CA TYR A 497 0.84 6.19 0.20
C TYR A 497 0.07 7.06 1.22
N LEU A 498 0.83 7.60 2.16
CA LEU A 498 0.61 8.90 2.79
C LEU A 498 1.95 9.65 2.60
N VAL A 499 1.94 10.82 1.95
CA VAL A 499 3.10 11.74 1.92
C VAL A 499 2.70 13.00 2.67
N ARG A 500 3.48 13.29 3.71
CA ARG A 500 3.42 14.48 4.55
C ARG A 500 4.52 15.45 4.08
N TRP A 501 4.26 16.75 4.03
CA TRP A 501 5.21 17.67 4.66
C TRP A 501 4.60 18.90 5.33
N LYS A 502 5.34 19.36 6.33
CA LYS A 502 5.00 20.24 7.45
C LYS A 502 5.79 21.55 7.28
N TYR A 503 5.17 22.71 7.52
CA TYR A 503 5.86 24.00 7.69
C TYR A 503 5.55 24.63 9.05
N HIS A 504 6.54 25.37 9.56
CA HIS A 504 6.44 26.45 10.55
C HIS A 504 7.70 27.33 10.38
N VAL A 505 7.75 28.67 10.38
CA VAL A 505 6.81 29.82 10.41
C VAL A 505 7.64 31.05 10.01
N ASN A 506 7.11 32.03 9.26
CA ASN A 506 6.80 33.40 9.76
C ASN A 506 6.34 34.34 8.64
N HIS A 507 5.11 34.86 8.78
CA HIS A 507 4.65 36.05 8.06
C HIS A 507 4.59 37.22 9.05
N SER A 508 5.49 38.17 8.86
CA SER A 508 5.31 39.53 9.37
C SER A 508 4.46 40.33 8.40
N GLY A 509 3.33 40.86 8.88
CA GLY A 509 2.86 42.17 8.43
C GLY A 509 1.39 42.33 8.05
N VAL A 510 0.57 42.73 9.05
CA VAL A 510 -0.50 43.77 8.95
C VAL A 510 -1.75 43.45 8.10
N LYS A 511 -3.01 43.73 8.44
CA LYS A 511 -3.81 44.13 9.62
C LYS A 511 -5.30 44.03 9.18
N ASN A 512 -6.19 43.66 10.11
CA ASN A 512 -7.55 44.19 10.39
C ASN A 512 -8.42 44.74 9.23
N ASP A 513 -9.73 44.49 9.09
CA ASP A 513 -10.78 44.06 10.02
C ASP A 513 -12.02 43.69 9.18
N LYS A 514 -12.68 42.56 9.53
CA LYS A 514 -14.13 42.36 9.70
C LYS A 514 -14.49 40.87 9.61
N CYS A 515 -15.07 40.38 10.70
CA CYS A 515 -15.60 39.04 10.98
C CYS A 515 -16.32 38.35 9.80
N TRP A 516 -16.39 37.01 9.76
CA TRP A 516 -17.47 36.23 10.40
C TRP A 516 -17.30 34.69 10.28
N PHE A 517 -17.75 34.01 11.34
CA PHE A 517 -18.12 32.59 11.53
C PHE A 517 -17.06 31.46 11.47
N ARG A 518 -16.33 31.34 12.60
CA ARG A 518 -15.98 30.05 13.21
C ARG A 518 -17.25 29.38 13.71
N ASN A 519 -17.63 28.22 13.16
CA ASN A 519 -18.25 27.07 13.87
C ASN A 519 -18.81 26.06 12.85
N ALA A 520 -17.98 25.14 12.38
CA ALA A 520 -18.35 23.76 11.96
C ALA A 520 -17.10 22.92 11.54
N LEU A 521 -15.91 23.28 12.03
CA LEU A 521 -14.71 22.42 12.02
C LEU A 521 -14.50 21.87 13.43
N LYS A 522 -15.27 20.85 13.75
CA LYS A 522 -15.09 19.87 14.82
C LYS A 522 -15.68 18.61 14.17
N ASP A 523 -14.88 17.72 13.58
CA ASP A 523 -14.35 16.59 14.35
C ASP A 523 -13.08 15.94 13.77
N TYR A 524 -12.30 16.70 12.99
CA TYR A 524 -10.84 16.54 12.95
C TYR A 524 -10.21 17.90 13.23
N ALA A 525 -10.16 18.26 14.51
CA ALA A 525 -9.27 19.33 14.91
C ALA A 525 -7.82 18.91 14.57
N PRO A 526 -6.91 19.80 14.13
CA PRO A 526 -5.51 19.58 14.44
C PRO A 526 -5.47 19.24 15.93
N SER A 527 -4.72 18.23 16.36
CA SER A 527 -4.59 18.02 17.81
C SER A 527 -4.30 19.39 18.41
N ALA A 528 -5.10 19.82 19.38
CA ALA A 528 -4.92 21.13 20.02
C ALA A 528 -3.53 21.26 20.68
N HIS A 529 -2.77 20.17 20.66
CA HIS A 529 -1.49 19.95 21.30
C HIS A 529 -0.43 19.48 20.28
N PRO A 530 0.81 20.01 20.35
CA PRO A 530 1.96 19.46 19.64
C PRO A 530 2.10 17.92 19.79
N PRO A 531 2.83 17.23 18.88
CA PRO A 531 2.96 15.78 18.94
C PRO A 531 3.69 15.29 20.20
N VAL A 532 3.51 14.03 20.57
CA VAL A 532 4.41 13.35 21.51
C VAL A 532 5.67 12.95 20.75
N ILE A 533 6.84 13.32 21.28
CA ILE A 533 8.13 12.98 20.68
C ILE A 533 8.68 11.72 21.38
N ILE A 534 9.02 10.71 20.60
CA ILE A 534 9.68 9.50 21.08
C ILE A 534 11.13 9.53 20.61
N VAL A 535 12.08 9.32 21.50
CA VAL A 535 13.50 9.22 21.14
C VAL A 535 13.92 7.76 21.22
N GLY A 536 14.26 7.16 20.08
CA GLY A 536 14.60 5.74 19.89
C GLY A 536 13.52 4.98 19.10
N ALA A 537 13.90 4.30 18.02
CA ALA A 537 13.01 3.48 17.18
C ALA A 537 13.38 1.99 17.22
N SER A 538 13.62 1.49 18.44
CA SER A 538 13.73 0.06 18.75
C SER A 538 12.41 -0.45 19.34
N LEU A 539 12.36 -1.68 19.86
CA LEU A 539 11.15 -2.33 20.39
C LEU A 539 10.24 -1.42 21.23
N VAL A 540 10.81 -0.77 22.26
CA VAL A 540 10.05 0.05 23.22
C VAL A 540 9.51 1.33 22.58
N GLY A 541 10.33 2.03 21.81
CA GLY A 541 9.91 3.27 21.14
C GLY A 541 8.88 3.03 20.02
N LEU A 542 9.04 1.94 19.26
CA LEU A 542 8.05 1.55 18.26
C LEU A 542 6.74 1.06 18.90
N SER A 543 6.82 0.35 20.03
CA SER A 543 5.62 -0.02 20.80
C SER A 543 4.90 1.21 21.36
N ALA A 544 5.63 2.19 21.90
CA ALA A 544 5.06 3.46 22.35
C ALA A 544 4.33 4.19 21.22
N ALA A 545 4.93 4.21 20.03
CA ALA A 545 4.31 4.81 18.85
C ALA A 545 3.00 4.11 18.47
N LEU A 546 2.95 2.78 18.53
CA LEU A 546 1.74 2.03 18.26
C LEU A 546 0.64 2.25 19.32
N CYS A 547 0.98 2.21 20.60
CA CYS A 547 0.03 2.50 21.69
C CYS A 547 -0.54 3.92 21.56
N LEU A 548 0.29 4.92 21.26
CA LEU A 548 -0.17 6.30 21.04
C LEU A 548 -1.03 6.43 19.76
N SER A 549 -0.66 5.73 18.68
CA SER A 549 -1.40 5.77 17.41
C SER A 549 -2.81 5.19 17.56
N LYS A 550 -3.00 4.18 18.41
CA LYS A 550 -4.30 3.60 18.73
C LYS A 550 -5.26 4.64 19.33
N HIS A 551 -4.74 5.49 20.22
CA HIS A 551 -5.48 6.62 20.78
C HIS A 551 -5.47 7.89 19.91
N ARG A 552 -4.99 7.80 18.67
CA ARG A 552 -4.91 8.91 17.70
C ARG A 552 -4.08 10.11 18.20
N VAL A 553 -3.07 9.85 19.04
CA VAL A 553 -2.14 10.89 19.49
C VAL A 553 -1.06 11.10 18.43
N PRO A 554 -0.91 12.33 17.88
CA PRO A 554 0.14 12.60 16.89
C PRO A 554 1.52 12.36 17.47
N THR A 555 2.33 11.56 16.76
CA THR A 555 3.59 11.03 17.28
C THR A 555 4.73 11.24 16.28
N ILE A 556 5.90 11.63 16.79
CA ILE A 556 7.16 11.68 16.03
C ILE A 556 8.18 10.78 16.73
N VAL A 557 8.79 9.85 16.01
CA VAL A 557 9.88 9.01 16.51
C VAL A 557 11.21 9.48 15.91
N LEU A 558 12.19 9.76 16.75
CA LEU A 558 13.54 10.16 16.35
C LEU A 558 14.52 9.01 16.58
N GLU A 559 15.27 8.62 15.55
CA GLU A 559 16.25 7.53 15.63
C GLU A 559 17.57 7.95 15.00
N LYS A 560 18.68 7.75 15.73
CA LYS A 560 20.02 8.12 15.27
C LYS A 560 20.60 7.17 14.22
N HIS A 561 20.13 5.93 14.16
CA HIS A 561 20.62 4.91 13.23
C HIS A 561 19.83 4.91 11.91
N ALA A 562 20.53 4.66 10.80
CA ALA A 562 19.94 4.63 9.45
C ALA A 562 18.99 3.44 9.21
N SER A 563 19.14 2.36 9.96
CA SER A 563 18.33 1.15 9.80
C SER A 563 18.16 0.42 11.14
N ILE A 564 17.28 -0.59 11.14
CA ILE A 564 17.21 -1.60 12.20
C ILE A 564 18.57 -2.28 12.38
N ALA A 565 18.90 -2.65 13.62
CA ALA A 565 20.17 -3.29 13.93
C ALA A 565 20.26 -4.69 13.31
N LYS A 566 21.37 -4.99 12.62
CA LYS A 566 21.61 -6.31 12.01
C LYS A 566 21.81 -7.43 13.05
N HIS A 567 22.29 -7.08 14.24
CA HIS A 567 22.48 -8.02 15.33
C HIS A 567 21.18 -8.11 16.16
N PRO A 568 20.46 -9.24 16.12
CA PRO A 568 19.27 -9.39 16.94
C PRO A 568 19.72 -9.49 18.41
N ARG A 569 19.11 -8.73 19.31
CA ARG A 569 19.45 -8.76 20.74
C ARG A 569 18.47 -9.67 21.47
N ALA A 570 17.23 -9.21 21.66
CA ALA A 570 16.17 -10.01 22.26
C ALA A 570 15.57 -11.03 21.29
N ILE A 571 15.04 -12.13 21.83
CA ILE A 571 14.30 -13.15 21.07
C ILE A 571 12.99 -13.60 21.75
N GLY A 572 12.90 -13.48 23.08
CA GLY A 572 11.77 -13.99 23.86
C GLY A 572 10.81 -12.88 24.28
N PHE A 573 9.57 -12.96 23.81
CA PHE A 573 8.48 -12.07 24.17
C PHE A 573 7.44 -12.83 24.98
N THR A 574 7.02 -12.27 26.10
CA THR A 574 6.15 -12.96 27.07
C THR A 574 4.68 -12.89 26.65
N SER A 575 3.85 -13.75 27.23
CA SER A 575 2.40 -13.75 26.97
C SER A 575 1.74 -12.40 27.23
N ARG A 576 2.11 -11.66 28.29
CA ARG A 576 1.56 -10.31 28.53
C ARG A 576 1.95 -9.32 27.43
N THR A 577 3.17 -9.39 26.91
CA THR A 577 3.57 -8.57 25.76
C THR A 577 2.74 -8.92 24.51
N LEU A 578 2.42 -10.20 24.31
CA LEU A 578 1.56 -10.64 23.21
C LEU A 578 0.09 -10.26 23.41
N GLU A 579 -0.41 -10.12 24.65
CA GLU A 579 -1.72 -9.51 24.92
C GLU A 579 -1.76 -8.05 24.48
N ILE A 580 -0.70 -7.27 24.77
CA ILE A 580 -0.59 -5.88 24.31
C ILE A 580 -0.63 -5.83 22.78
N TYR A 581 0.19 -6.65 22.10
CA TYR A 581 0.18 -6.69 20.63
C TYR A 581 -1.13 -7.23 20.03
N ARG A 582 -1.86 -8.07 20.77
CA ARG A 582 -3.21 -8.52 20.42
C ARG A 582 -4.20 -7.37 20.48
N TRP A 583 -4.19 -6.56 21.54
CA TRP A 583 -5.01 -5.34 21.60
C TRP A 583 -4.60 -4.29 20.58
N LEU A 584 -3.31 -4.21 20.24
CA LEU A 584 -2.84 -3.39 19.14
C LEU A 584 -3.20 -3.98 17.77
N GLY A 585 -3.82 -5.15 17.66
CA GLY A 585 -4.28 -5.72 16.39
C GLY A 585 -3.18 -6.27 15.48
N ILE A 586 -2.01 -6.64 16.05
CA ILE A 586 -0.87 -7.17 15.29
C ILE A 586 -0.41 -8.56 15.76
N ALA A 587 -1.13 -9.19 16.69
CA ALA A 587 -0.78 -10.53 17.18
C ALA A 587 -0.68 -11.57 16.05
N ASP A 588 -1.53 -11.49 15.02
CA ASP A 588 -1.51 -12.43 13.89
C ASP A 588 -0.22 -12.35 13.03
N GLN A 589 0.52 -11.24 13.14
CA GLN A 589 1.81 -11.05 12.48
C GLN A 589 2.98 -11.61 13.31
N ILE A 590 2.74 -11.95 14.58
CA ILE A 590 3.78 -12.37 15.53
C ILE A 590 3.55 -13.86 15.86
N PRO A 591 4.39 -14.77 15.33
CA PRO A 591 4.18 -16.20 15.53
C PRO A 591 4.39 -16.59 17.00
N GLU A 592 3.35 -17.15 17.60
CA GLU A 592 3.42 -17.71 18.95
C GLU A 592 4.25 -18.99 19.02
N ILE A 593 4.88 -19.20 20.17
CA ILE A 593 5.61 -20.42 20.50
C ILE A 593 4.65 -21.64 20.49
N PRO A 594 5.06 -22.77 19.89
CA PRO A 594 4.29 -24.02 19.93
C PRO A 594 4.00 -24.50 21.36
N LYS A 595 2.86 -25.19 21.58
CA LYS A 595 2.44 -25.66 22.91
C LYS A 595 3.49 -26.56 23.59
N ASP A 596 4.19 -27.36 22.79
CA ASP A 596 5.18 -28.33 23.26
C ASP A 596 6.63 -27.81 23.18
N PHE A 597 6.81 -26.51 22.92
CA PHE A 597 8.14 -25.93 22.84
C PHE A 597 8.79 -25.91 24.23
N ASN A 598 9.94 -26.57 24.33
CA ASN A 598 10.76 -26.54 25.53
C ASN A 598 12.16 -26.06 25.16
N LEU A 599 12.57 -24.92 25.73
CA LEU A 599 13.91 -24.40 25.48
C LEU A 599 14.93 -25.30 26.18
N MET A 600 15.74 -26.00 25.41
CA MET A 600 16.78 -26.88 25.92
C MET A 600 18.15 -26.20 25.85
N ARG A 601 18.94 -26.35 26.91
CA ARG A 601 20.34 -25.90 26.99
C ARG A 601 21.26 -27.08 27.27
N ALA A 602 22.41 -27.15 26.60
CA ALA A 602 23.44 -28.15 26.88
C ALA A 602 24.80 -27.52 27.19
N ARG A 603 25.55 -28.16 28.09
CA ARG A 603 26.99 -27.91 28.25
C ARG A 603 27.75 -28.92 27.40
N VAL A 604 28.59 -28.44 26.50
CA VAL A 604 29.28 -29.26 25.50
C VAL A 604 30.73 -28.83 25.37
N GLU A 605 31.60 -29.75 24.98
CA GLU A 605 32.95 -29.42 24.52
C GLU A 605 32.84 -28.63 23.20
N SER A 606 32.16 -29.19 22.22
CA SER A 606 31.74 -28.54 20.97
C SER A 606 30.43 -29.16 20.50
N MET A 607 29.74 -28.53 19.56
CA MET A 607 28.43 -29.01 19.11
C MET A 607 28.48 -30.43 18.51
N THR A 608 29.55 -30.76 17.78
CA THR A 608 29.79 -32.13 17.25
C THR A 608 30.71 -32.99 18.11
N GLY A 609 31.19 -32.46 19.25
CA GLY A 609 32.10 -33.13 20.17
C GLY A 609 31.39 -33.80 21.35
N LYS A 610 32.05 -33.84 22.51
CA LYS A 610 31.47 -34.44 23.72
C LYS A 610 30.40 -33.54 24.35
N TRP A 611 29.27 -34.15 24.73
CA TRP A 611 28.20 -33.48 25.49
C TRP A 611 28.31 -33.87 26.96
N PHE A 612 28.30 -32.88 27.86
CA PHE A 612 28.45 -33.13 29.30
C PHE A 612 27.10 -33.27 30.00
N GLU A 613 26.19 -32.33 29.76
CA GLU A 613 24.86 -32.29 30.38
C GLU A 613 23.87 -31.56 29.46
N SER A 614 22.60 -31.93 29.54
CA SER A 614 21.50 -31.17 28.94
C SER A 614 20.44 -30.91 30.00
N THR A 615 19.89 -29.71 29.99
CA THR A 615 18.89 -29.26 30.96
C THR A 615 17.76 -28.56 30.23
N SER A 616 16.54 -28.89 30.64
CA SER A 616 15.33 -28.18 30.25
C SER A 616 15.25 -26.85 31.00
N TRP A 617 14.77 -25.81 30.32
CA TRP A 617 14.48 -24.50 30.92
C TRP A 617 13.53 -24.58 32.11
N SER A 618 12.55 -25.50 32.06
CA SER A 618 11.54 -25.69 33.11
C SER A 618 12.08 -26.45 34.34
N ASP A 619 13.14 -27.26 34.19
CA ASP A 619 13.69 -28.09 35.26
C ASP A 619 14.84 -27.43 36.04
N ALA A 620 15.43 -26.36 35.51
CA ALA A 620 16.62 -25.71 36.07
C ALA A 620 16.37 -24.91 37.37
N GLY A 621 15.27 -25.19 38.08
CA GLY A 621 14.94 -24.69 39.41
C GLY A 621 14.34 -25.73 40.37
N SER A 622 14.13 -26.97 39.95
CA SER A 622 13.67 -28.06 40.82
C SER A 622 14.84 -28.98 41.13
N SER A 623 15.49 -28.78 42.27
CA SER A 623 16.48 -29.73 42.81
C SER A 623 15.82 -30.99 43.41
N ASN A 624 14.60 -31.34 43.00
CA ASN A 624 13.97 -32.60 43.34
C ASN A 624 13.84 -33.45 42.08
N LYS A 625 14.73 -34.44 41.95
CA LYS A 625 14.47 -35.67 41.21
C LYS A 625 13.20 -36.31 41.77
N LYS A 626 12.03 -35.91 41.29
CA LYS A 626 10.81 -36.67 41.52
C LYS A 626 10.76 -37.81 40.50
N SER A 627 10.55 -39.00 41.04
CA SER A 627 10.34 -40.25 40.33
C SER A 627 9.33 -40.12 39.18
N SER A 628 9.63 -40.80 38.08
CA SER A 628 9.01 -40.80 36.75
C SER A 628 7.54 -41.28 36.65
N HIS A 629 6.67 -41.02 37.62
CA HIS A 629 5.29 -41.54 37.61
C HIS A 629 4.19 -40.53 38.01
N GLU A 630 4.47 -39.24 38.21
CA GLU A 630 3.41 -38.22 38.36
C GLU A 630 3.01 -37.69 36.97
N VAL A 631 1.78 -37.97 36.54
CA VAL A 631 1.17 -37.36 35.34
C VAL A 631 1.21 -35.83 35.51
N PRO A 632 1.73 -35.05 34.55
CA PRO A 632 1.77 -33.59 34.66
C PRO A 632 0.33 -33.06 34.84
N VAL A 633 0.06 -32.41 35.97
CA VAL A 633 -1.19 -31.65 36.15
C VAL A 633 -1.19 -30.53 35.11
N PRO A 634 -2.27 -30.35 34.31
CA PRO A 634 -2.32 -29.26 33.34
C PRO A 634 -2.13 -27.92 34.06
N LYS A 635 -1.12 -27.13 33.65
CA LYS A 635 -0.95 -25.77 34.16
C LYS A 635 -2.17 -24.93 33.77
N LYS A 636 -2.70 -24.16 34.72
CA LYS A 636 -3.77 -23.19 34.48
C LYS A 636 -3.28 -22.12 33.51
N GLN A 637 -4.10 -21.77 32.52
CA GLN A 637 -3.77 -20.78 31.50
C GLN A 637 -4.21 -19.40 31.98
N TYR A 638 -3.27 -18.46 32.12
CA TYR A 638 -3.53 -17.09 32.61
C TYR A 638 -3.57 -16.03 31.51
N SER A 639 -3.49 -16.45 30.24
CA SER A 639 -3.48 -15.56 29.08
C SER A 639 -4.07 -16.28 27.86
N PRO A 640 -4.81 -15.58 26.98
CA PRO A 640 -5.22 -16.17 25.71
C PRO A 640 -4.04 -16.36 24.76
N SER A 641 -2.93 -15.65 24.98
CA SER A 641 -1.74 -15.66 24.13
C SER A 641 -0.63 -16.53 24.72
N ARG A 642 0.14 -17.17 23.85
CA ARG A 642 1.45 -17.75 24.24
C ARG A 642 2.57 -16.73 23.97
N GLY A 643 3.71 -16.90 24.62
CA GLY A 643 4.89 -16.11 24.30
C GLY A 643 5.35 -16.31 22.85
N ALA A 644 6.21 -15.43 22.35
CA ALA A 644 6.81 -15.52 21.01
C ALA A 644 8.33 -15.66 21.10
N ALA A 645 8.92 -16.42 20.17
CA ALA A 645 10.36 -16.59 20.00
C ALA A 645 10.78 -16.02 18.64
N LEU A 646 10.83 -14.69 18.54
CA LEU A 646 11.06 -13.96 17.30
C LEU A 646 12.33 -13.10 17.43
N PRO A 647 13.26 -13.12 16.48
CA PRO A 647 14.41 -12.21 16.51
C PRO A 647 13.98 -10.74 16.57
N GLN A 648 14.61 -9.95 17.44
CA GLN A 648 14.24 -8.54 17.65
C GLN A 648 14.18 -7.72 16.36
N ASP A 649 15.05 -7.96 15.39
CA ASP A 649 15.05 -7.25 14.10
C ASP A 649 13.79 -7.53 13.28
N GLN A 650 13.23 -8.73 13.37
CA GLN A 650 11.97 -9.09 12.72
C GLN A 650 10.77 -8.43 13.43
N LEU A 651 10.75 -8.44 14.76
CA LEU A 651 9.69 -7.75 15.50
C LEU A 651 9.75 -6.23 15.26
N GLU A 652 10.94 -5.61 15.31
CA GLU A 652 11.10 -4.19 14.99
C GLU A 652 10.62 -3.84 13.58
N ALA A 653 10.81 -4.73 12.60
CA ALA A 653 10.30 -4.54 11.25
C ALA A 653 8.76 -4.54 11.21
N ILE A 654 8.11 -5.48 11.90
CA ILE A 654 6.64 -5.54 12.03
C ILE A 654 6.10 -4.27 12.71
N LEU A 655 6.69 -3.88 13.84
CA LEU A 655 6.26 -2.71 14.59
C LEU A 655 6.45 -1.42 13.77
N GLN A 656 7.58 -1.28 13.08
CA GLN A 656 7.86 -0.12 12.25
C GLN A 656 6.89 -0.01 11.07
N ALA A 657 6.66 -1.11 10.35
CA ALA A 657 5.73 -1.13 9.23
C ALA A 657 4.32 -0.72 9.68
N THR A 658 3.85 -1.31 10.78
CA THR A 658 2.55 -0.98 11.38
C THR A 658 2.48 0.48 11.84
N ALA A 659 3.54 1.00 12.46
CA ALA A 659 3.57 2.39 12.93
C ALA A 659 3.49 3.39 11.76
N ILE A 660 4.20 3.11 10.67
CA ILE A 660 4.14 3.90 9.43
C ILE A 660 2.73 3.82 8.81
N GLU A 661 2.14 2.64 8.74
CA GLU A 661 0.77 2.42 8.26
C GLU A 661 -0.25 3.24 9.07
N ARG A 662 -0.04 3.40 10.38
CA ARG A 662 -0.87 4.22 11.28
C ARG A 662 -0.53 5.71 11.30
N GLY A 663 0.32 6.17 10.38
CA GLY A 663 0.65 7.60 10.22
C GLY A 663 1.66 8.16 11.22
N VAL A 664 2.44 7.32 11.90
CA VAL A 664 3.54 7.77 12.77
C VAL A 664 4.70 8.32 11.92
N ASP A 665 5.22 9.49 12.27
CA ASP A 665 6.38 10.11 11.62
C ASP A 665 7.68 9.57 12.23
N ILE A 666 8.35 8.64 11.55
CA ILE A 666 9.63 8.06 11.99
C ILE A 666 10.78 8.69 11.21
N ARG A 667 11.67 9.37 11.92
CA ARG A 667 12.84 10.07 11.37
C ARG A 667 14.12 9.38 11.79
N ARG A 668 14.73 8.66 10.84
CA ARG A 668 16.02 8.00 11.01
C ARG A 668 17.18 8.95 10.72
N GLN A 669 18.37 8.61 11.22
CA GLN A 669 19.57 9.47 11.19
C GLN A 669 19.35 10.85 11.84
N HIS A 670 18.44 10.93 12.82
CA HIS A 670 18.19 12.13 13.61
C HIS A 670 18.71 11.91 15.03
N LYS A 671 19.85 12.51 15.35
CA LYS A 671 20.51 12.32 16.64
C LYS A 671 20.16 13.46 17.59
N VAL A 672 19.37 13.17 18.63
CA VAL A 672 19.07 14.14 19.69
C VAL A 672 20.34 14.57 20.42
N THR A 673 20.49 15.88 20.62
CA THR A 673 21.63 16.50 21.29
C THR A 673 21.22 17.35 22.50
N ASN A 674 19.99 17.90 22.51
CA ASN A 674 19.48 18.66 23.64
C ASN A 674 17.96 18.48 23.80
N VAL A 675 17.46 18.61 25.03
CA VAL A 675 16.04 18.61 25.37
C VAL A 675 15.78 19.73 26.38
N GLU A 676 14.88 20.64 26.01
CA GLU A 676 14.39 21.71 26.86
C GLU A 676 12.90 21.48 27.14
N GLN A 677 12.41 21.90 28.30
CA GLN A 677 11.01 21.77 28.66
C GLN A 677 10.47 23.03 29.33
N SER A 678 9.18 23.29 29.12
CA SER A 678 8.44 24.41 29.70
C SER A 678 7.10 23.93 30.28
N GLN A 679 6.31 24.84 30.84
CA GLN A 679 4.95 24.53 31.27
C GLN A 679 4.05 24.08 30.10
N ASN A 680 4.38 24.43 28.85
CA ASN A 680 3.52 24.21 27.69
C ASN A 680 3.96 23.04 26.78
N GLY A 681 5.17 22.52 26.94
CA GLY A 681 5.69 21.47 26.07
C GLY A 681 7.19 21.20 26.24
N VAL A 682 7.74 20.43 25.30
CA VAL A 682 9.15 20.07 25.18
C VAL A 682 9.69 20.55 23.83
N THR A 683 10.94 20.99 23.81
CA THR A 683 11.68 21.35 22.60
C THR A 683 12.89 20.43 22.48
N VAL A 684 12.99 19.71 21.37
CA VAL A 684 14.07 18.75 21.12
C VAL A 684 14.97 19.27 20.02
N THR A 685 16.26 19.38 20.33
CA THR A 685 17.31 19.72 19.37
C THR A 685 18.01 18.46 18.93
N MET A 686 18.26 18.33 17.63
CA MET A 686 18.87 17.15 17.02
C MET A 686 19.70 17.51 15.80
N LEU A 687 20.63 16.63 15.44
CA LEU A 687 21.35 16.67 14.17
C LEU A 687 20.60 15.83 13.13
N ASP A 688 20.36 16.41 11.95
CA ASP A 688 19.78 15.73 10.79
C ASP A 688 20.81 14.87 10.03
N PRO A 689 20.43 14.16 8.94
CA PRO A 689 21.36 13.34 8.16
C PRO A 689 22.53 14.11 7.53
N GLN A 690 22.41 15.44 7.39
CA GLN A 690 23.44 16.34 6.89
C GLN A 690 24.28 16.96 8.03
N ASN A 691 24.10 16.50 9.28
CA ASN A 691 24.70 17.05 10.49
C ASN A 691 24.32 18.50 10.79
N LYS A 692 23.17 18.97 10.28
CA LYS A 692 22.64 20.29 10.60
C LYS A 692 21.78 20.21 11.86
N GLU A 693 21.92 21.19 12.74
CA GLU A 693 21.06 21.33 13.92
C GLU A 693 19.64 21.74 13.50
N ILE A 694 18.65 20.97 13.96
CA ILE A 694 17.22 21.25 13.79
C ILE A 694 16.48 21.10 15.12
N ARG A 695 15.35 21.79 15.25
CA ARG A 695 14.52 21.80 16.46
C ARG A 695 13.09 21.41 16.14
N ILE A 696 12.48 20.62 17.02
CA ILE A 696 11.05 20.31 16.97
C ILE A 696 10.41 20.47 18.34
N GLU A 697 9.14 20.87 18.34
CA GLU A 697 8.33 21.03 19.55
C GLU A 697 7.34 19.87 19.69
N GLY A 698 7.10 19.46 20.93
CA GLY A 698 6.16 18.42 21.30
C GLY A 698 5.48 18.71 22.63
N SER A 699 4.39 18.01 22.94
CA SER A 699 3.69 18.18 24.21
C SER A 699 4.33 17.42 25.36
N TYR A 700 4.88 16.24 25.04
CA TYR A 700 5.59 15.35 25.95
C TYR A 700 6.70 14.62 25.18
N LEU A 701 7.67 14.10 25.92
CA LEU A 701 8.74 13.27 25.38
C LEU A 701 8.79 11.90 26.05
N ILE A 702 8.88 10.83 25.27
CA ILE A 702 9.20 9.48 25.74
C ILE A 702 10.64 9.14 25.31
N ALA A 703 11.53 9.02 26.29
CA ALA A 703 12.91 8.61 26.08
C ALA A 703 12.98 7.08 26.11
N ALA A 704 13.08 6.49 24.92
CA ALA A 704 13.28 5.06 24.68
C ALA A 704 14.63 4.82 23.97
N ASP A 705 15.63 5.65 24.27
CA ASP A 705 16.91 5.79 23.54
C ASP A 705 18.04 4.90 24.08
N GLY A 706 17.69 3.91 24.91
CA GLY A 706 18.54 2.81 25.33
C GLY A 706 19.36 3.06 26.62
N ASN A 707 20.22 2.10 26.97
CA ASN A 707 20.95 2.10 28.25
C ASN A 707 21.87 3.32 28.46
N ARG A 708 22.40 3.88 27.37
CA ARG A 708 23.16 5.14 27.30
C ARG A 708 22.26 6.29 26.84
N SER A 709 21.05 6.35 27.39
CA SER A 709 20.05 7.37 27.09
C SER A 709 20.66 8.77 27.19
N THR A 710 20.73 9.46 26.05
CA THR A 710 21.19 10.85 25.99
C THR A 710 20.22 11.75 26.75
N VAL A 711 18.92 11.47 26.64
CA VAL A 711 17.88 12.25 27.32
C VAL A 711 18.00 12.15 28.84
N ARG A 712 18.17 10.93 29.39
CA ARG A 712 18.35 10.75 30.84
C ARG A 712 19.55 11.51 31.38
N GLU A 713 20.68 11.45 30.68
CA GLU A 713 21.90 12.16 31.10
C GLU A 713 21.73 13.68 31.02
N LEU A 714 21.06 14.21 29.98
CA LEU A 714 20.73 15.64 29.86
C LEU A 714 19.85 16.14 31.03
N LEU A 715 18.91 15.29 31.48
CA LEU A 715 18.06 15.58 32.63
C LEU A 715 18.73 15.30 33.98
N GLN A 716 19.97 14.80 33.98
CA GLN A 716 20.75 14.46 35.16
C GLN A 716 20.01 13.48 36.10
N ILE A 717 19.25 12.55 35.53
CA ILE A 717 18.51 11.56 36.31
C ILE A 717 19.45 10.41 36.69
N PRO A 718 19.75 10.22 37.99
CA PRO A 718 20.63 9.15 38.45
C PRO A 718 19.98 7.76 38.30
N ARG A 719 20.81 6.74 38.42
CA ARG A 719 20.40 5.33 38.43
C ARG A 719 21.01 4.61 39.62
N SER A 720 20.22 3.73 40.21
CA SER A 720 20.59 2.86 41.32
C SER A 720 20.49 1.39 40.92
N GLY A 721 21.21 0.50 41.60
CA GLY A 721 21.18 -0.94 41.32
C GLY A 721 22.51 -1.62 41.56
N ARG A 722 22.73 -2.79 40.95
CA ARG A 722 24.01 -3.51 41.06
C ARG A 722 25.13 -2.95 40.18
N GLY A 723 24.79 -2.04 39.25
CA GLY A 723 25.78 -1.39 38.39
C GLY A 723 26.22 -2.25 37.22
N HIS A 724 27.41 -1.93 36.69
CA HIS A 724 28.06 -2.70 35.63
C HIS A 724 28.52 -4.05 36.17
N MET A 725 28.24 -5.11 35.42
CA MET A 725 28.57 -6.49 35.79
C MET A 725 29.71 -7.04 34.95
N GLN A 726 29.57 -6.97 33.63
CA GLN A 726 30.53 -7.50 32.67
C GLN A 726 30.34 -6.84 31.31
N THR A 727 31.41 -6.76 30.52
CA THR A 727 31.31 -6.47 29.10
C THR A 727 31.60 -7.73 28.30
N MET A 728 30.72 -8.03 27.35
CA MET A 728 30.79 -9.22 26.50
C MET A 728 30.87 -8.79 25.03
N ARG A 729 31.48 -9.64 24.21
CA ARG A 729 31.48 -9.50 22.76
C ARG A 729 30.83 -10.71 22.11
N SER A 730 30.33 -10.53 20.91
CA SER A 730 29.61 -11.57 20.18
C SER A 730 29.86 -11.47 18.69
N VAL A 731 29.73 -12.60 18.00
CA VAL A 731 29.73 -12.68 16.55
C VAL A 731 28.46 -13.36 16.09
N LEU A 732 27.74 -12.69 15.19
CA LEU A 732 26.59 -13.24 14.48
C LEU A 732 27.07 -13.82 13.16
N PHE A 733 26.69 -15.06 12.87
CA PHE A 733 27.08 -15.77 11.66
C PHE A 733 25.96 -16.68 11.16
N ARG A 734 26.07 -17.17 9.93
CA ARG A 734 25.19 -18.18 9.33
C ARG A 734 26.00 -19.44 9.04
N ALA A 735 25.45 -20.58 9.43
CA ALA A 735 26.04 -21.89 9.19
C ALA A 735 24.96 -22.99 9.24
N PRO A 736 25.10 -24.09 8.47
CA PRO A 736 24.11 -25.18 8.40
C PRO A 736 24.26 -26.13 9.60
N LEU A 737 23.81 -25.70 10.77
CA LEU A 737 24.07 -26.36 12.05
C LEU A 737 22.87 -27.11 12.63
N GLU A 738 21.69 -26.97 12.03
CA GLU A 738 20.41 -27.44 12.56
C GLU A 738 20.40 -28.95 12.83
N GLN A 739 21.06 -29.73 11.96
CA GLN A 739 21.17 -31.19 12.11
C GLN A 739 21.93 -31.64 13.37
N TYR A 740 22.75 -30.77 13.97
CA TYR A 740 23.56 -31.09 15.16
C TYR A 740 22.88 -30.67 16.46
N MET A 741 21.73 -30.00 16.38
CA MET A 741 21.08 -29.42 17.56
C MET A 741 20.55 -30.47 18.54
N GLN A 742 20.13 -31.65 18.06
CA GLN A 742 19.50 -32.68 18.90
C GLN A 742 18.35 -32.12 19.79
N GLY A 743 17.61 -31.13 19.29
CA GLY A 743 16.56 -30.43 20.06
C GLY A 743 17.06 -29.38 21.07
N VAL A 744 18.36 -29.07 21.09
CA VAL A 744 18.99 -28.04 21.91
C VAL A 744 19.16 -26.74 21.12
N HIS A 745 18.79 -25.62 21.74
CA HIS A 745 18.85 -24.30 21.13
C HIS A 745 19.99 -23.44 21.66
N GLN A 746 20.51 -23.78 22.85
CA GLN A 746 21.52 -23.01 23.57
C GLN A 746 22.66 -23.93 24.02
N PHE A 747 23.89 -23.54 23.75
CA PHE A 747 25.09 -24.32 24.04
C PHE A 747 26.06 -23.51 24.88
N SER A 748 26.41 -24.04 26.05
CA SER A 748 27.55 -23.57 26.83
C SER A 748 28.79 -24.34 26.39
N ILE A 749 29.66 -23.68 25.63
CA ILE A 749 30.92 -24.22 25.11
C ILE A 749 31.96 -24.21 26.24
N ASP A 750 32.48 -25.39 26.56
CA ASP A 750 33.31 -25.64 27.74
C ASP A 750 34.62 -26.35 27.34
N GLN A 751 35.54 -25.61 26.69
CA GLN A 751 36.87 -26.07 26.29
C GLN A 751 37.97 -25.37 27.12
N PRO A 752 39.20 -25.91 27.24
CA PRO A 752 40.29 -25.25 27.98
C PRO A 752 40.63 -23.84 27.47
N ASP A 753 40.55 -23.64 26.16
CA ASP A 753 40.94 -22.44 25.42
C ASP A 753 39.75 -21.64 24.85
N LEU A 754 38.52 -22.18 24.94
CA LEU A 754 37.29 -21.49 24.55
C LEU A 754 36.15 -21.74 25.57
N LYS A 755 35.79 -20.70 26.32
CA LYS A 755 34.56 -20.63 27.12
C LYS A 755 33.61 -19.63 26.47
N ALA A 756 32.51 -20.10 25.91
CA ALA A 756 31.60 -19.26 25.16
C ALA A 756 30.15 -19.75 25.27
N PHE A 757 29.20 -18.88 24.95
CA PHE A 757 27.80 -19.22 24.85
C PHE A 757 27.32 -19.10 23.40
N MET A 758 26.70 -20.14 22.86
CA MET A 758 26.22 -20.17 21.49
C MET A 758 24.71 -20.42 21.45
N THR A 759 23.96 -19.64 20.66
CA THR A 759 22.51 -19.81 20.49
C THR A 759 22.09 -19.53 19.06
N THR A 760 20.95 -20.10 18.66
CA THR A 760 20.35 -19.91 17.33
C THR A 760 19.11 -19.02 17.37
N TYR A 761 18.80 -18.38 16.24
CA TYR A 761 17.57 -17.64 15.97
C TYR A 761 16.53 -18.46 15.18
N ASN A 762 16.81 -19.74 14.90
CA ASN A 762 15.97 -20.66 14.10
C ASN A 762 15.69 -20.19 12.64
N ASP A 763 16.48 -19.25 12.12
CA ASP A 763 16.44 -18.77 10.72
C ASP A 763 17.79 -18.98 9.99
N GLY A 764 18.59 -19.92 10.49
CA GLY A 764 19.95 -20.20 10.03
C GLY A 764 21.02 -19.28 10.62
N ARG A 765 20.64 -18.22 11.37
CA ARG A 765 21.59 -17.37 12.08
C ARG A 765 21.90 -17.91 13.48
N TRP A 766 23.17 -17.79 13.84
CA TRP A 766 23.76 -18.21 15.10
C TRP A 766 24.56 -17.06 15.69
N VAL A 767 24.59 -16.98 17.02
CA VAL A 767 25.47 -16.05 17.73
C VAL A 767 26.37 -16.83 18.67
N LEU A 768 27.67 -16.53 18.61
CA LEU A 768 28.67 -16.97 19.58
C LEU A 768 29.07 -15.79 20.45
N MET A 769 28.88 -15.90 21.76
CA MET A 769 29.13 -14.88 22.76
C MET A 769 30.36 -15.23 23.60
N PHE A 770 31.28 -14.28 23.70
CA PHE A 770 32.48 -14.35 24.51
C PHE A 770 32.28 -13.58 25.82
N HIS A 771 32.81 -14.13 26.92
CA HIS A 771 32.72 -13.53 28.25
C HIS A 771 33.82 -12.49 28.52
N ASP A 772 34.34 -11.84 27.48
CA ASP A 772 35.38 -10.82 27.56
C ASP A 772 35.09 -9.64 26.62
N ASP A 773 35.81 -8.53 26.80
CA ASP A 773 35.77 -7.34 25.93
C ASP A 773 36.96 -7.33 24.95
N VAL A 774 37.37 -8.49 24.43
CA VAL A 774 38.47 -8.58 23.46
C VAL A 774 37.96 -8.49 22.02
N GLU A 775 38.40 -7.47 21.29
CA GLU A 775 38.15 -7.35 19.86
C GLU A 775 38.94 -8.40 19.09
N ARG A 776 38.28 -9.06 18.13
CA ARG A 776 38.84 -10.16 17.36
C ARG A 776 38.65 -9.87 15.88
N ASP A 777 39.68 -10.16 15.07
CA ASP A 777 39.59 -10.08 13.62
C ASP A 777 38.80 -11.27 13.04
N GLU A 778 38.44 -11.17 11.76
CA GLU A 778 37.63 -12.20 11.09
C GLU A 778 38.27 -13.60 11.13
N PRO A 779 39.58 -13.78 10.87
CA PRO A 779 40.23 -15.08 10.99
C PRO A 779 40.12 -15.70 12.39
N THR A 780 40.33 -14.90 13.45
CA THR A 780 40.22 -15.37 14.83
C THR A 780 38.77 -15.73 15.19
N LEU A 781 37.80 -14.92 14.74
CA LEU A 781 36.38 -15.22 14.94
C LEU A 781 35.98 -16.52 14.23
N ARG A 782 36.43 -16.71 12.99
CA ARG A 782 36.18 -17.92 12.22
C ARG A 782 36.78 -19.16 12.88
N ALA A 783 38.00 -19.05 13.41
CA ALA A 783 38.63 -20.13 14.17
C ALA A 783 37.82 -20.48 15.42
N ALA A 784 37.36 -19.48 16.19
CA ALA A 784 36.53 -19.69 17.38
C ALA A 784 35.16 -20.32 17.04
N ILE A 785 34.52 -19.90 15.94
CA ILE A 785 33.27 -20.50 15.44
C ILE A 785 33.49 -21.97 15.08
N ASN A 786 34.52 -22.26 14.29
CA ASN A 786 34.86 -23.64 13.89
C ASN A 786 35.16 -24.52 15.12
N GLN A 787 35.84 -23.96 16.12
CA GLN A 787 36.13 -24.64 17.39
C GLN A 787 34.87 -24.90 18.21
N ALA A 788 33.95 -23.94 18.32
CA ALA A 788 32.66 -24.11 19.00
C ALA A 788 31.77 -25.15 18.32
N ILE A 789 31.80 -25.20 16.99
CA ILE A 789 31.10 -26.21 16.19
C ILE A 789 31.77 -27.58 16.37
N GLY A 790 33.11 -27.62 16.43
CA GLY A 790 33.92 -28.85 16.39
C GLY A 790 34.30 -29.29 14.97
N ARG A 791 34.10 -28.42 13.96
CA ARG A 791 34.34 -28.68 12.54
C ARG A 791 34.83 -27.41 11.83
N SER A 792 35.71 -27.59 10.85
CA SER A 792 36.27 -26.51 10.03
C SER A 792 35.89 -26.60 8.54
N ASP A 793 35.18 -27.65 8.14
CA ASP A 793 34.80 -27.94 6.76
C ASP A 793 33.43 -27.35 6.35
N LEU A 794 32.68 -26.79 7.30
CA LEU A 794 31.37 -26.20 7.05
C LEU A 794 31.48 -24.75 6.54
N PRO A 795 30.60 -24.32 5.62
CA PRO A 795 30.53 -22.93 5.21
C PRO A 795 30.04 -22.05 6.37
N VAL A 796 30.84 -21.05 6.74
CA VAL A 796 30.52 -20.05 7.77
C VAL A 796 30.54 -18.66 7.15
N ASP A 797 29.42 -17.95 7.24
CA ASP A 797 29.28 -16.56 6.80
C ASP A 797 29.14 -15.64 8.01
N ILE A 798 30.13 -14.78 8.27
CA ILE A 798 30.13 -13.86 9.42
C ILE A 798 29.39 -12.59 9.01
N ILE A 799 28.31 -12.27 9.73
CA ILE A 799 27.40 -11.18 9.40
C ILE A 799 27.82 -9.87 10.07
N THR A 800 28.04 -9.90 11.39
CA THR A 800 28.42 -8.73 12.20
C THR A 800 28.94 -9.16 13.57
N THR A 801 29.62 -8.27 14.26
CA THR A 801 29.96 -8.42 15.68
C THR A 801 29.10 -7.49 16.55
N GLY A 802 29.00 -7.80 17.83
CA GLY A 802 28.29 -7.01 18.83
C GLY A 802 29.10 -6.86 20.12
N ARG A 803 29.02 -5.70 20.77
CA ARG A 803 29.57 -5.44 22.11
C ARG A 803 28.42 -5.10 23.05
N TRP A 804 28.38 -5.76 24.19
CA TRP A 804 27.30 -5.61 25.16
C TRP A 804 27.85 -5.33 26.56
N ASP A 805 27.45 -4.21 27.13
CA ASP A 805 27.68 -3.91 28.55
C ASP A 805 26.48 -4.44 29.36
N LEU A 806 26.74 -5.49 30.14
CA LEU A 806 25.79 -6.08 31.06
C LEU A 806 25.75 -5.21 32.32
N ALA A 807 24.60 -4.63 32.61
CA ALA A 807 24.38 -3.82 33.79
C ALA A 807 22.99 -4.07 34.37
N ALA A 808 22.86 -3.89 35.69
CA ALA A 808 21.59 -3.92 36.39
C ALA A 808 21.38 -2.58 37.10
N LEU A 809 20.60 -1.71 36.46
CA LEU A 809 20.41 -0.32 36.87
C LEU A 809 18.97 0.10 36.62
N VAL A 810 18.37 0.81 37.56
CA VAL A 810 17.04 1.41 37.46
C VAL A 810 17.16 2.90 37.76
N ALA A 811 16.55 3.75 36.95
CA ALA A 811 16.50 5.19 37.16
C ALA A 811 15.74 5.51 38.45
N ASP A 812 16.23 6.50 39.20
CA ASP A 812 15.64 6.86 40.50
C ASP A 812 14.25 7.50 40.34
N THR A 813 13.96 8.04 39.15
CA THR A 813 12.62 8.45 38.69
C THR A 813 12.45 8.10 37.20
N PHE A 814 11.24 7.72 36.80
CA PHE A 814 10.87 7.47 35.41
C PHE A 814 10.27 8.72 34.73
N GLN A 815 10.14 9.83 35.47
CA GLN A 815 9.54 11.07 34.97
C GLN A 815 10.34 12.29 35.47
N SER A 816 10.48 13.29 34.59
CA SER A 816 10.93 14.63 34.93
C SER A 816 10.12 15.65 34.14
N GLY A 817 9.13 16.24 34.81
CA GLY A 817 8.18 17.16 34.18
C GLY A 817 7.44 16.50 33.01
N ARG A 818 7.68 16.98 31.79
CA ARG A 818 7.04 16.48 30.55
C ARG A 818 7.85 15.38 29.84
N VAL A 819 8.92 14.88 30.45
CA VAL A 819 9.78 13.83 29.90
C VAL A 819 9.65 12.54 30.69
N PHE A 820 9.40 11.44 30.01
CA PHE A 820 9.23 10.09 30.58
C PHE A 820 10.32 9.16 30.05
N LEU A 821 10.95 8.39 30.93
CA LEU A 821 11.91 7.35 30.57
C LEU A 821 11.18 6.01 30.43
N ALA A 822 11.50 5.22 29.40
CA ALA A 822 10.94 3.88 29.20
C ALA A 822 11.99 2.87 28.70
N GLY A 823 11.81 1.59 29.04
CA GLY A 823 12.73 0.52 28.64
C GLY A 823 14.14 0.75 29.17
N ASP A 824 15.17 0.38 28.40
CA ASP A 824 16.59 0.50 28.79
C ASP A 824 17.02 1.93 29.20
N ALA A 825 16.29 2.98 28.78
CA ALA A 825 16.54 4.34 29.26
C ALA A 825 16.20 4.48 30.76
N ALA A 826 15.14 3.81 31.20
CA ALA A 826 14.65 3.78 32.57
C ALA A 826 15.25 2.64 33.40
N HIS A 827 15.40 1.44 32.84
CA HIS A 827 15.92 0.27 33.54
C HIS A 827 16.71 -0.63 32.60
N THR A 828 17.97 -0.88 32.92
CA THR A 828 18.78 -1.91 32.28
C THR A 828 18.67 -3.18 33.11
N LEU A 829 17.98 -4.18 32.58
CA LEU A 829 17.80 -5.49 33.22
C LEU A 829 18.64 -6.56 32.52
N PRO A 830 19.56 -7.26 33.23
CA PRO A 830 20.36 -8.34 32.66
C PRO A 830 19.51 -9.43 31.98
N PRO A 831 19.98 -10.05 30.88
CA PRO A 831 19.27 -11.10 30.17
C PRO A 831 19.08 -12.30 31.07
N ASN A 832 17.85 -12.58 31.43
CA ASN A 832 17.51 -13.62 32.37
C ASN A 832 16.46 -14.56 31.78
N ARG A 833 16.17 -15.65 32.50
CA ARG A 833 15.19 -16.64 32.06
C ARG A 833 13.75 -16.13 31.91
N GLY A 834 13.42 -14.98 32.47
CA GLY A 834 12.12 -14.32 32.30
C GLY A 834 12.09 -13.28 31.18
N GLY A 835 13.19 -13.04 30.47
CA GLY A 835 13.21 -12.08 29.34
C GLY A 835 12.84 -10.65 29.72
N TYR A 836 13.06 -10.23 30.97
CA TYR A 836 12.43 -9.03 31.51
C TYR A 836 12.76 -7.71 30.79
N GLY A 837 13.96 -7.50 30.25
CA GLY A 837 14.35 -6.18 29.70
C GLY A 837 13.36 -5.59 28.69
N ALA A 838 13.23 -6.23 27.51
CA ALA A 838 12.35 -5.74 26.45
C ALA A 838 10.87 -5.74 26.86
N ASN A 839 10.39 -6.83 27.48
CA ASN A 839 8.99 -6.97 27.87
C ASN A 839 8.58 -5.92 28.92
N THR A 840 9.44 -5.63 29.91
CA THR A 840 9.17 -4.57 30.90
C THR A 840 9.07 -3.21 30.21
N GLY A 841 9.96 -2.91 29.25
CA GLY A 841 9.90 -1.68 28.48
C GLY A 841 8.63 -1.53 27.65
N ILE A 842 8.12 -2.62 27.06
CA ILE A 842 6.85 -2.61 26.32
C ILE A 842 5.68 -2.36 27.28
N HIS A 843 5.69 -2.98 28.47
CA HIS A 843 4.66 -2.75 29.49
C HIS A 843 4.70 -1.31 30.05
N ASP A 844 5.87 -0.66 30.05
CA ASP A 844 5.98 0.74 30.46
C ASP A 844 5.16 1.65 29.53
N VAL A 845 5.31 1.46 28.23
CA VAL A 845 4.70 2.36 27.24
C VAL A 845 3.22 2.06 27.00
N ASP A 846 2.78 0.81 27.20
CA ASP A 846 1.38 0.40 27.34
C ASP A 846 0.69 1.19 28.47
N ASN A 847 1.32 1.22 29.66
CA ASN A 847 0.80 1.97 30.80
C ASN A 847 0.78 3.50 30.58
N LEU A 848 1.77 4.05 29.87
CA LEU A 848 1.92 5.49 29.70
C LEU A 848 1.02 6.07 28.59
N ALA A 849 0.83 5.34 27.49
CA ALA A 849 0.21 5.87 26.28
C ALA A 849 -1.25 6.32 26.49
N TRP A 850 -2.06 5.51 27.15
CA TRP A 850 -3.47 5.85 27.42
C TRP A 850 -3.59 7.05 28.37
N LYS A 851 -2.66 7.20 29.33
CA LYS A 851 -2.62 8.33 30.27
C LYS A 851 -2.28 9.63 29.54
N LEU A 852 -1.26 9.59 28.67
CA LEU A 852 -0.93 10.72 27.80
C LEU A 852 -2.11 11.10 26.92
N ALA A 853 -2.79 10.12 26.32
CA ALA A 853 -3.98 10.36 25.51
C ALA A 853 -5.12 11.01 26.32
N ALA A 854 -5.38 10.53 27.54
CA ALA A 854 -6.43 11.08 28.40
C ALA A 854 -6.15 12.53 28.83
N VAL A 855 -4.89 12.86 29.16
CA VAL A 855 -4.48 14.22 29.52
C VAL A 855 -4.50 15.16 28.31
N LEU A 856 -3.98 14.71 27.17
CA LEU A 856 -4.02 15.49 25.92
C LEU A 856 -5.44 15.70 25.40
N ALA A 857 -6.37 14.80 25.69
CA ALA A 857 -7.79 14.96 25.36
C ALA A 857 -8.54 15.84 26.37
N GLY A 858 -7.88 16.33 27.43
CA GLY A 858 -8.50 17.11 28.51
C GLY A 858 -9.49 16.32 29.37
N LYS A 859 -9.49 14.98 29.28
CA LYS A 859 -10.36 14.10 30.07
C LYS A 859 -9.82 13.90 31.48
N SER A 860 -8.50 13.92 31.62
CA SER A 860 -7.78 13.73 32.88
C SER A 860 -6.85 14.89 33.15
N SER A 861 -6.64 15.20 34.43
CA SER A 861 -5.67 16.20 34.85
C SER A 861 -4.24 15.66 34.74
N PRO A 862 -3.20 16.53 34.62
CA PRO A 862 -1.81 16.09 34.48
C PRO A 862 -1.30 15.18 35.60
N GLU A 863 -1.88 15.25 36.81
CA GLU A 863 -1.57 14.40 37.96
C GLU A 863 -1.78 12.89 37.68
N LEU A 864 -2.61 12.54 36.68
CA LEU A 864 -2.69 11.15 36.20
C LEU A 864 -1.32 10.65 35.72
N LEU A 865 -0.49 11.50 35.12
CA LEU A 865 0.81 11.10 34.58
C LEU A 865 1.81 10.74 35.69
N ASP A 866 1.68 11.33 36.88
CA ASP A 866 2.54 11.03 38.02
C ASP A 866 2.38 9.58 38.50
N THR A 867 1.25 8.95 38.16
CA THR A 867 1.03 7.53 38.43
C THR A 867 1.96 6.62 37.61
N TYR A 868 2.54 7.11 36.50
CA TYR A 868 3.45 6.30 35.68
C TYR A 868 4.70 5.85 36.46
N ASP A 869 5.39 6.76 37.14
CA ASP A 869 6.54 6.40 37.99
C ASP A 869 6.10 5.50 39.15
N ALA A 870 5.00 5.86 39.82
CA ALA A 870 4.47 5.12 40.96
C ALA A 870 4.07 3.67 40.62
N GLU A 871 3.62 3.42 39.39
CA GLU A 871 3.20 2.09 38.93
C GLU A 871 4.36 1.30 38.33
N ARG A 872 5.18 1.91 37.46
CA ARG A 872 6.15 1.19 36.63
C ARG A 872 7.51 1.03 37.29
N ARG A 873 8.00 2.02 38.05
CA ARG A 873 9.32 1.92 38.69
C ARG A 873 9.39 0.81 39.75
N PRO A 874 8.38 0.61 40.63
CA PRO A 874 8.37 -0.53 41.56
C PRO A 874 8.36 -1.89 40.87
N VAL A 875 7.71 -2.02 39.72
CA VAL A 875 7.71 -3.27 38.93
C VAL A 875 9.10 -3.53 38.35
N SER A 876 9.78 -2.50 37.85
CA SER A 876 11.16 -2.63 37.35
C SER A 876 12.14 -2.99 38.48
N LEU A 877 11.96 -2.43 39.69
CA LEU A 877 12.73 -2.81 40.88
C LEU A 877 12.44 -4.26 41.31
N LEU A 878 11.17 -4.67 41.31
CA LEU A 878 10.80 -6.05 41.62
C LEU A 878 11.41 -7.04 40.62
N ARG A 879 11.32 -6.74 39.32
CA ARG A 879 11.93 -7.55 38.26
C ARG A 879 13.44 -7.57 38.38
N HIS A 880 14.08 -6.44 38.70
CA HIS A 880 15.50 -6.36 39.02
C HIS A 880 15.86 -7.34 40.16
N ASP A 881 15.17 -7.28 41.29
CA ASP A 881 15.49 -8.14 42.44
C ASP A 881 15.24 -9.62 42.14
N GLN A 882 14.19 -9.94 41.40
CA GLN A 882 13.87 -11.31 40.99
C GLN A 882 14.88 -11.91 40.00
N ILE A 883 15.64 -11.10 39.26
CA ILE A 883 16.76 -11.60 38.45
C ILE A 883 17.80 -12.22 39.38
N PHE A 884 18.18 -11.52 40.45
CA PHE A 884 19.20 -11.97 41.39
C PHE A 884 18.71 -13.04 42.38
N ALA A 885 17.40 -13.18 42.56
CA ALA A 885 16.80 -14.31 43.28
C ALA A 885 16.98 -15.66 42.56
N ARG A 886 17.21 -15.64 41.24
CA ARG A 886 17.29 -16.85 40.39
C ARG A 886 18.73 -17.36 40.27
N ALA A 887 18.86 -18.67 40.06
CA ALA A 887 20.15 -19.37 40.04
C ALA A 887 21.18 -18.77 39.08
N ASP A 888 20.74 -18.29 37.90
CA ASP A 888 21.64 -17.75 36.87
C ASP A 888 22.40 -16.51 37.30
N TYR A 889 21.79 -15.67 38.15
CA TYR A 889 22.37 -14.41 38.61
C TYR A 889 22.67 -14.38 40.10
N LYS A 890 22.23 -15.39 40.86
CA LYS A 890 22.57 -15.57 42.27
C LYS A 890 24.08 -15.67 42.49
N ILE A 891 24.84 -16.15 41.52
CA ILE A 891 26.31 -16.21 41.57
C ILE A 891 26.98 -14.83 41.61
N HIS A 892 26.26 -13.78 41.17
CA HIS A 892 26.73 -12.40 41.20
C HIS A 892 26.33 -11.66 42.49
N LEU A 893 25.70 -12.35 43.44
CA LEU A 893 25.44 -11.82 44.77
C LEU A 893 26.61 -12.11 45.71
N ASP A 894 27.05 -11.09 46.43
CA ASP A 894 27.93 -11.28 47.57
C ASP A 894 27.25 -12.18 48.61
N LYS A 895 28.03 -13.05 49.28
CA LYS A 895 27.51 -13.98 50.29
C LYS A 895 26.72 -13.31 51.42
N ALA A 896 26.94 -12.01 51.65
CA ALA A 896 26.27 -11.21 52.67
C ALA A 896 24.92 -10.61 52.21
N THR A 897 24.60 -10.61 50.91
CA THR A 897 23.34 -10.06 50.40
C THR A 897 22.32 -11.18 50.17
N PRO A 898 21.21 -11.23 50.92
CA PRO A 898 20.16 -12.21 50.67
C PRO A 898 19.57 -12.01 49.27
N ALA A 899 19.38 -13.12 48.54
CA ALA A 899 18.82 -13.10 47.18
C ALA A 899 17.32 -12.77 47.13
N GLY A 900 16.67 -12.60 48.29
CA GLY A 900 15.22 -12.50 48.40
C GLY A 900 14.52 -13.86 48.16
N GLN A 901 13.20 -13.88 48.37
CA GLN A 901 12.37 -15.02 48.00
C GLN A 901 12.10 -14.99 46.50
N LYS A 902 12.33 -16.12 45.82
CA LYS A 902 11.93 -16.29 44.43
C LYS A 902 10.41 -16.33 44.34
N LEU A 903 9.84 -15.45 43.53
CA LEU A 903 8.43 -15.42 43.20
C LEU A 903 8.13 -16.33 42.00
N ASP A 904 6.88 -16.79 41.92
CA ASP A 904 6.38 -17.61 40.82
C ASP A 904 6.42 -16.84 39.49
N ASP A 905 6.67 -17.54 38.38
CA ASP A 905 6.83 -16.92 37.06
C ASP A 905 5.52 -16.32 36.56
N ASP A 906 4.38 -16.98 36.82
CA ASP A 906 3.05 -16.49 36.43
C ASP A 906 2.65 -15.27 37.29
N ALA A 907 3.04 -15.27 38.57
CA ALA A 907 2.85 -14.11 39.44
C ALA A 907 3.67 -12.91 38.94
N MET A 908 4.93 -13.15 38.59
CA MET A 908 5.84 -12.13 38.06
C MET A 908 5.48 -11.66 36.65
N GLU A 909 4.64 -12.37 35.92
CA GLU A 909 4.24 -11.97 34.58
C GLU A 909 2.88 -11.28 34.56
N PHE A 910 1.87 -11.84 35.24
CA PHE A 910 0.49 -11.39 35.14
C PHE A 910 -0.06 -10.71 36.39
N GLY A 911 0.52 -10.98 37.57
CA GLY A 911 -0.08 -10.59 38.84
C GLY A 911 0.75 -9.62 39.66
N GLN A 912 1.50 -8.73 39.00
CA GLN A 912 2.19 -7.61 39.64
C GLN A 912 1.16 -6.60 40.16
N LEU A 913 1.39 -6.07 41.36
CA LEU A 913 0.52 -5.06 41.97
C LEU A 913 1.01 -3.64 41.65
N TYR A 914 0.13 -2.81 41.08
CA TYR A 914 0.30 -1.38 40.95
C TYR A 914 -0.22 -0.65 42.19
N LEU A 915 0.55 0.31 42.69
CA LEU A 915 0.19 1.17 43.80
C LEU A 915 0.28 2.63 43.36
N SER A 916 -0.87 3.27 43.19
CA SER A 916 -0.97 4.70 42.86
C SER A 916 -2.34 5.24 43.25
N ASN A 917 -2.51 6.55 43.16
CA ASN A 917 -3.81 7.20 43.35
C ASN A 917 -4.82 6.88 42.21
N GLY A 918 -4.38 6.19 41.14
CA GLY A 918 -5.25 5.67 40.09
C GLY A 918 -5.97 4.35 40.46
N PHE A 919 -5.87 3.92 41.71
CA PHE A 919 -6.46 2.69 42.22
C PHE A 919 -7.08 2.91 43.61
N ILE A 920 -8.17 2.20 43.91
CA ILE A 920 -8.85 2.25 45.21
C ILE A 920 -8.86 0.86 45.83
N GLY A 921 -8.50 0.78 47.11
CA GLY A 921 -8.38 -0.49 47.85
C GLY A 921 -7.01 -1.16 47.69
N VAL A 922 -5.97 -0.38 47.41
CA VAL A 922 -4.57 -0.83 47.35
C VAL A 922 -3.75 -0.17 48.46
N ASP A 923 -2.86 -0.94 49.09
CA ASP A 923 -1.94 -0.44 50.09
C ASP A 923 -0.59 -1.20 50.07
N ASN A 924 0.36 -0.74 50.89
CA ASN A 924 1.68 -1.33 50.98
C ASN A 924 1.75 -2.67 51.75
N ASN A 925 0.65 -3.11 52.39
CA ASN A 925 0.58 -4.36 53.14
C ASN A 925 0.31 -5.56 52.25
N LEU A 926 -0.21 -5.34 51.03
CA LEU A 926 -0.41 -6.37 50.03
C LEU A 926 0.93 -6.88 49.46
N PRO A 927 1.02 -8.17 49.08
CA PRO A 927 2.19 -8.71 48.39
C PRO A 927 2.42 -8.01 47.05
N ARG A 928 3.67 -7.97 46.58
CA ARG A 928 4.02 -7.25 45.34
C ARG A 928 3.65 -7.99 44.07
N ALA A 929 3.53 -9.32 44.15
CA ALA A 929 2.98 -10.14 43.10
C ALA A 929 2.43 -11.46 43.67
N LEU A 930 1.31 -11.93 43.12
CA LEU A 930 0.72 -13.25 43.32
C LEU A 930 0.18 -13.76 41.98
N LYS A 931 -0.24 -15.02 41.89
CA LYS A 931 -0.88 -15.52 40.65
C LYS A 931 -2.24 -14.85 40.47
N PRO A 932 -2.72 -14.71 39.21
CA PRO A 932 -4.00 -14.05 38.95
C PRO A 932 -5.20 -14.62 39.72
N ASP A 933 -5.21 -15.93 39.99
CA ASP A 933 -6.28 -16.59 40.74
C ASP A 933 -6.16 -16.50 42.26
N GLU A 934 -4.97 -16.19 42.78
CA GLU A 934 -4.76 -15.87 44.20
C GLU A 934 -5.22 -14.44 44.51
N TRP A 935 -5.24 -13.55 43.51
CA TRP A 935 -5.70 -12.17 43.67
C TRP A 935 -7.20 -12.02 43.76
N ALA A 936 -7.95 -12.93 43.14
CA ALA A 936 -9.41 -12.88 43.03
C ALA A 936 -9.91 -11.47 42.63
N GLY A 937 -9.35 -10.85 41.59
CA GLY A 937 -9.76 -9.52 41.08
C GLY A 937 -9.37 -8.32 41.95
N GLN A 938 -8.27 -8.40 42.70
CA GLN A 938 -7.75 -7.28 43.51
C GLN A 938 -7.46 -6.01 42.66
N PRO A 939 -7.98 -4.82 43.05
CA PRO A 939 -7.56 -3.57 42.44
C PRO A 939 -6.04 -3.38 42.43
N GLY A 940 -5.52 -2.76 41.37
CA GLY A 940 -4.08 -2.63 41.13
C GLY A 940 -3.47 -3.82 40.38
N THR A 941 -4.21 -4.89 40.10
CA THR A 941 -3.73 -5.99 39.25
C THR A 941 -4.41 -6.00 37.88
N HIS A 942 -3.77 -6.65 36.92
CA HIS A 942 -4.35 -6.87 35.60
C HIS A 942 -5.56 -7.79 35.71
N VAL A 943 -6.61 -7.54 34.93
CA VAL A 943 -7.80 -8.40 34.93
C VAL A 943 -7.38 -9.84 34.60
N PRO A 944 -7.84 -10.84 35.39
CA PRO A 944 -7.49 -12.23 35.12
C PRO A 944 -8.10 -12.68 33.79
N HIS A 945 -7.34 -13.43 33.00
CA HIS A 945 -7.91 -14.12 31.84
C HIS A 945 -8.90 -15.20 32.30
N PHE A 946 -10.05 -15.20 31.65
CA PHE A 946 -11.00 -16.31 31.64
C PHE A 946 -11.72 -16.35 30.30
N TRP A 947 -12.20 -17.53 29.92
CA TRP A 947 -12.99 -17.72 28.71
C TRP A 947 -14.45 -17.33 28.92
N VAL A 948 -14.99 -16.63 27.94
CA VAL A 948 -16.43 -16.36 27.82
C VAL A 948 -16.91 -16.82 26.44
N THR A 949 -18.22 -16.99 26.26
CA THR A 949 -18.81 -17.20 24.93
C THR A 949 -19.58 -15.96 24.49
N GLN A 950 -19.31 -15.53 23.26
CA GLN A 950 -20.00 -14.45 22.57
C GLN A 950 -20.47 -15.02 21.22
N ASP A 951 -21.75 -14.95 20.92
CA ASP A 951 -22.35 -15.58 19.72
C ASP A 951 -21.94 -17.05 19.54
N GLU A 952 -22.02 -17.82 20.63
CA GLU A 952 -21.63 -19.24 20.73
C GLU A 952 -20.14 -19.54 20.47
N LYS A 953 -19.29 -18.51 20.30
CA LYS A 953 -17.85 -18.67 20.07
C LYS A 953 -17.07 -18.38 21.35
N PRO A 954 -16.07 -19.21 21.71
CA PRO A 954 -15.20 -18.91 22.84
C PRO A 954 -14.30 -17.72 22.50
N VAL A 955 -14.34 -16.70 23.34
CA VAL A 955 -13.50 -15.49 23.27
C VAL A 955 -12.89 -15.20 24.64
N SER A 956 -11.72 -14.58 24.67
CA SER A 956 -11.11 -14.16 25.93
C SER A 956 -11.84 -12.94 26.47
N ILE A 957 -12.05 -12.84 27.79
CA ILE A 957 -12.56 -11.61 28.38
C ILE A 957 -11.71 -10.38 28.01
N LEU A 958 -10.39 -10.57 27.84
CA LEU A 958 -9.47 -9.50 27.42
C LEU A 958 -9.87 -8.91 26.05
N ASP A 959 -10.44 -9.70 25.15
CA ASP A 959 -10.87 -9.22 23.83
C ASP A 959 -12.19 -8.43 23.90
N VAL A 960 -13.04 -8.74 24.89
CA VAL A 960 -14.37 -8.12 25.05
C VAL A 960 -14.26 -6.76 25.75
N VAL A 961 -13.37 -6.65 26.73
CA VAL A 961 -13.15 -5.42 27.50
C VAL A 961 -12.45 -4.36 26.66
N GLY A 962 -11.55 -4.77 25.75
CA GLY A 962 -10.78 -3.88 24.88
C GLY A 962 -9.88 -2.90 25.65
N GLU A 963 -9.01 -2.16 24.93
CA GLU A 963 -8.01 -1.25 25.53
C GLU A 963 -8.35 0.24 25.35
N ASP A 964 -9.58 0.59 24.97
CA ASP A 964 -9.91 1.94 24.49
C ASP A 964 -10.92 2.69 25.37
N SER A 965 -11.40 2.06 26.44
CA SER A 965 -12.40 2.64 27.32
C SER A 965 -12.25 2.15 28.75
N TRP A 966 -12.73 2.97 29.67
CA TRP A 966 -13.04 2.51 31.02
C TRP A 966 -14.21 1.54 30.95
N THR A 967 -14.05 0.36 31.55
CA THR A 967 -15.01 -0.75 31.38
C THR A 967 -15.44 -1.28 32.74
N LEU A 968 -16.72 -1.18 33.06
CA LEU A 968 -17.34 -1.81 34.21
C LEU A 968 -17.82 -3.22 33.81
N ILE A 969 -17.45 -4.25 34.58
CA ILE A 969 -17.88 -5.64 34.36
C ILE A 969 -18.68 -6.10 35.57
N SER A 970 -19.85 -6.68 35.33
CA SER A 970 -20.71 -7.23 36.37
C SER A 970 -21.58 -8.37 35.83
N GLU A 971 -22.31 -9.08 36.70
CA GLU A 971 -23.43 -9.95 36.29
C GLU A 971 -24.80 -9.27 36.39
N SER A 972 -24.89 -8.11 37.04
CA SER A 972 -26.15 -7.43 37.28
C SER A 972 -26.42 -6.38 36.20
N VAL A 973 -27.56 -6.55 35.51
CA VAL A 973 -28.08 -5.57 34.55
C VAL A 973 -28.43 -4.21 35.20
N GLU A 974 -28.57 -4.15 36.52
CA GLU A 974 -28.84 -2.90 37.25
C GLU A 974 -27.74 -1.85 37.03
N TRP A 975 -26.51 -2.29 36.72
CA TRP A 975 -25.40 -1.39 36.41
C TRP A 975 -25.54 -0.65 35.07
N ASP A 976 -26.44 -1.04 34.17
CA ASP A 976 -26.67 -0.31 32.90
C ASP A 976 -27.21 1.10 33.15
N GLU A 977 -28.23 1.21 34.01
CA GLU A 977 -28.83 2.50 34.37
C GLU A 977 -27.81 3.36 35.11
N VAL A 978 -27.00 2.74 35.97
CA VAL A 978 -25.94 3.41 36.73
C VAL A 978 -24.87 3.98 35.79
N VAL A 979 -24.35 3.18 34.86
CA VAL A 979 -23.36 3.62 33.87
C VAL A 979 -23.94 4.70 32.95
N THR A 980 -25.21 4.56 32.55
CA THR A 980 -25.92 5.59 31.78
C THR A 980 -25.97 6.91 32.55
N GLN A 981 -26.33 6.88 33.84
CA GLN A 981 -26.36 8.08 34.70
C GLN A 981 -25.00 8.71 34.90
N VAL A 982 -23.94 7.92 35.13
CA VAL A 982 -22.57 8.44 35.30
C VAL A 982 -22.02 9.03 34.00
N ASN A 983 -22.38 8.45 32.84
CA ASN A 983 -22.00 9.00 31.55
C ASN A 983 -22.68 10.34 31.23
N LEU A 984 -23.85 10.63 31.84
CA LEU A 984 -24.52 11.93 31.68
C LEU A 984 -23.69 13.04 32.36
N GLY A 985 -22.90 13.76 31.56
CA GLY A 985 -22.12 14.91 32.03
C GLY A 985 -20.68 14.57 32.45
N SER A 986 -20.22 13.32 32.30
CA SER A 986 -18.82 12.94 32.52
C SER A 986 -17.97 13.09 31.26
N SER A 987 -16.77 13.68 31.38
CA SER A 987 -15.76 13.69 30.31
C SER A 987 -15.10 12.32 30.08
N VAL A 988 -15.24 11.41 31.04
CA VAL A 988 -14.77 10.02 30.98
C VAL A 988 -15.97 9.11 30.75
N THR A 989 -15.98 8.44 29.60
CA THR A 989 -17.05 7.51 29.21
C THR A 989 -16.75 6.10 29.70
N LEU A 990 -17.76 5.48 30.30
CA LEU A 990 -17.74 4.10 30.78
C LEU A 990 -18.53 3.19 29.83
N LYS A 991 -17.99 1.99 29.58
CA LYS A 991 -18.71 0.87 28.98
C LYS A 991 -19.16 -0.08 30.09
N HIS A 992 -20.38 -0.62 30.00
CA HIS A 992 -20.78 -1.76 30.83
C HIS A 992 -20.73 -3.05 30.02
N ILE A 993 -20.19 -4.11 30.60
CA ILE A 993 -20.26 -5.49 30.08
C ILE A 993 -20.92 -6.35 31.14
N CYS A 994 -22.12 -6.84 30.83
CA CYS A 994 -22.90 -7.71 31.68
C CYS A 994 -22.62 -9.19 31.33
N ILE A 995 -21.91 -9.89 32.21
CA ILE A 995 -21.75 -11.34 32.16
C ILE A 995 -23.12 -12.00 32.38
N GLY A 996 -23.44 -13.00 31.57
CA GLY A 996 -24.76 -13.64 31.52
C GLY A 996 -25.73 -13.02 30.51
N ARG A 997 -25.48 -11.79 30.03
CA ARG A 997 -26.25 -11.15 28.95
C ARG A 997 -25.41 -10.92 27.70
N ASP A 998 -24.36 -10.12 27.82
CA ASP A 998 -23.53 -9.70 26.68
C ASP A 998 -22.55 -10.80 26.28
N VAL A 999 -22.09 -11.57 27.27
CA VAL A 999 -21.23 -12.76 27.12
C VAL A 999 -21.54 -13.77 28.22
N GLN A 1000 -21.37 -15.07 27.96
CA GLN A 1000 -21.56 -16.11 28.99
C GLN A 1000 -20.22 -16.59 29.54
N PHE A 1001 -20.10 -16.71 30.86
CA PHE A 1001 -18.89 -17.27 31.48
C PHE A 1001 -18.72 -18.75 31.09
N ALA A 1002 -17.54 -19.13 30.59
CA ALA A 1002 -17.31 -20.45 29.99
C ALA A 1002 -16.31 -21.34 30.75
N ASP A 1003 -15.53 -20.75 31.67
CA ASP A 1003 -14.52 -21.48 32.42
C ASP A 1003 -15.10 -22.32 33.56
N LYS A 1004 -14.28 -23.28 34.05
CA LYS A 1004 -14.58 -24.01 35.28
C LYS A 1004 -14.47 -23.06 36.48
N GLY A 1005 -15.56 -22.89 37.21
CA GLY A 1005 -15.66 -21.97 38.35
C GLY A 1005 -16.78 -20.97 38.11
N SER A 1006 -16.65 -19.79 38.70
CA SER A 1006 -17.65 -18.72 38.59
C SER A 1006 -17.00 -17.36 38.38
N PHE A 1007 -17.71 -16.44 37.73
CA PHE A 1007 -17.25 -15.06 37.55
C PHE A 1007 -17.00 -14.36 38.90
N GLN A 1008 -17.85 -14.65 39.88
CA GLN A 1008 -17.77 -14.15 41.26
C GLN A 1008 -16.45 -14.52 41.92
N GLU A 1009 -16.00 -15.76 41.77
CA GLU A 1009 -14.70 -16.22 42.29
C GLU A 1009 -13.53 -15.57 41.55
N ALA A 1010 -13.64 -15.41 40.23
CA ALA A 1010 -12.57 -14.83 39.41
C ALA A 1010 -12.28 -13.36 39.76
N LEU A 1011 -13.31 -12.56 40.04
CA LEU A 1011 -13.17 -11.13 40.36
C LEU A 1011 -13.41 -10.78 41.84
N GLY A 1012 -13.78 -11.75 42.68
CA GLY A 1012 -14.06 -11.54 44.10
C GLY A 1012 -15.27 -10.66 44.36
N VAL A 1013 -16.32 -10.79 43.55
CA VAL A 1013 -17.58 -10.00 43.61
C VAL A 1013 -18.79 -10.92 43.84
N SER A 1014 -19.92 -10.39 44.30
CA SER A 1014 -21.20 -11.13 44.30
C SER A 1014 -21.96 -10.93 42.97
N ALA A 1015 -23.13 -11.55 42.83
CA ALA A 1015 -23.99 -11.39 41.65
C ALA A 1015 -24.42 -9.93 41.40
N THR A 1016 -24.43 -9.06 42.42
CA THR A 1016 -24.75 -7.63 42.28
C THR A 1016 -23.51 -6.73 42.29
N GLY A 1017 -22.33 -7.30 42.55
CA GLY A 1017 -21.06 -6.58 42.57
C GLY A 1017 -20.55 -6.24 41.16
N ALA A 1018 -19.50 -5.42 41.09
CA ALA A 1018 -18.89 -5.00 39.84
C ALA A 1018 -17.39 -4.69 39.99
N SER A 1019 -16.67 -4.74 38.87
CA SER A 1019 -15.25 -4.39 38.77
C SER A 1019 -15.05 -3.35 37.66
N LEU A 1020 -14.36 -2.25 37.96
CA LEU A 1020 -14.04 -1.19 37.03
C LEU A 1020 -12.60 -1.36 36.52
N LEU A 1021 -12.47 -1.52 35.20
CA LEU A 1021 -11.20 -1.62 34.50
C LEU A 1021 -10.78 -0.29 33.88
N ARG A 1022 -9.49 0.00 33.97
CA ARG A 1022 -8.80 1.04 33.21
C ARG A 1022 -8.65 0.65 31.74
N PRO A 1023 -8.33 1.61 30.86
CA PRO A 1023 -8.01 1.32 29.46
C PRO A 1023 -6.84 0.34 29.27
N ASP A 1024 -5.88 0.26 30.20
CA ASP A 1024 -4.79 -0.74 30.15
C ASP A 1024 -5.16 -2.12 30.73
N GLY A 1025 -6.44 -2.36 31.02
CA GLY A 1025 -6.96 -3.63 31.55
C GLY A 1025 -6.67 -3.90 33.02
N TYR A 1026 -6.14 -2.91 33.76
CA TYR A 1026 -5.95 -3.02 35.20
C TYR A 1026 -7.24 -2.68 35.95
N ILE A 1027 -7.52 -3.43 37.02
CA ILE A 1027 -8.69 -3.21 37.88
C ILE A 1027 -8.45 -1.94 38.71
N ALA A 1028 -9.13 -0.85 38.40
CA ALA A 1028 -9.06 0.42 39.12
C ALA A 1028 -9.80 0.36 40.46
N TRP A 1029 -10.95 -0.31 40.47
CA TRP A 1029 -11.84 -0.40 41.63
C TRP A 1029 -12.74 -1.63 41.52
N ARG A 1030 -13.23 -2.13 42.66
CA ARG A 1030 -14.28 -3.16 42.70
C ARG A 1030 -15.22 -2.93 43.89
N THR A 1031 -16.44 -3.45 43.77
CA THR A 1031 -17.38 -3.59 44.89
C THR A 1031 -17.93 -5.01 44.95
N LYS A 1032 -18.10 -5.54 46.17
CA LYS A 1032 -18.67 -6.88 46.36
C LYS A 1032 -20.16 -6.92 46.06
N GLU A 1033 -20.89 -5.87 46.38
CA GLU A 1033 -22.35 -5.77 46.21
C GLU A 1033 -22.71 -4.40 45.65
N LEU A 1034 -23.92 -4.27 45.09
CA LEU A 1034 -24.44 -2.99 44.61
C LEU A 1034 -24.55 -1.99 45.79
N PRO A 1035 -23.87 -0.83 45.74
CA PRO A 1035 -23.97 0.17 46.80
C PRO A 1035 -25.38 0.78 46.88
N ALA A 1036 -25.75 1.32 48.05
CA ALA A 1036 -27.06 1.95 48.24
C ALA A 1036 -27.32 3.17 47.32
N ASN A 1037 -26.27 3.88 46.89
CA ASN A 1037 -26.33 4.92 45.87
C ASN A 1037 -25.27 4.64 44.79
N PRO A 1038 -25.56 3.74 43.84
CA PRO A 1038 -24.55 3.18 42.95
C PRO A 1038 -24.04 4.21 41.94
N ALA A 1039 -24.88 5.11 41.44
CA ALA A 1039 -24.49 6.15 40.48
C ALA A 1039 -23.55 7.17 41.10
N LYS A 1040 -23.88 7.71 42.28
CA LYS A 1040 -22.97 8.63 42.98
C LYS A 1040 -21.65 7.94 43.35
N CYS A 1041 -21.72 6.72 43.86
CA CYS A 1041 -20.52 5.98 44.22
C CYS A 1041 -19.61 5.77 43.00
N LEU A 1042 -20.15 5.30 41.87
CA LEU A 1042 -19.35 5.08 40.67
C LEU A 1042 -18.80 6.40 40.09
N ASP A 1043 -19.58 7.48 40.13
CA ASP A 1043 -19.12 8.80 39.67
C ASP A 1043 -17.94 9.33 40.50
N ASP A 1044 -18.04 9.27 41.84
CA ASP A 1044 -16.97 9.69 42.76
C ASP A 1044 -15.70 8.86 42.54
N ILE A 1045 -15.85 7.54 42.35
CA ILE A 1045 -14.74 6.62 42.07
C ILE A 1045 -14.06 6.98 40.75
N VAL A 1046 -14.83 7.11 39.66
CA VAL A 1046 -14.29 7.43 38.33
C VAL A 1046 -13.63 8.80 38.32
N ALA A 1047 -14.22 9.79 39.01
CA ALA A 1047 -13.62 11.11 39.16
C ALA A 1047 -12.22 11.03 39.79
N GLN A 1048 -12.08 10.21 40.84
CA GLN A 1048 -10.81 9.99 41.53
C GLN A 1048 -9.80 9.24 40.66
N VAL A 1049 -10.14 8.03 40.18
CA VAL A 1049 -9.16 7.15 39.52
C VAL A 1049 -8.80 7.59 38.11
N ALA A 1050 -9.71 8.29 37.43
CA ALA A 1050 -9.45 8.89 36.12
C ALA A 1050 -8.89 10.31 36.22
N PHE A 1051 -8.72 10.87 37.43
CA PHE A 1051 -8.30 12.26 37.65
C PHE A 1051 -9.14 13.23 36.81
N ARG A 1052 -10.46 13.03 36.84
CA ARG A 1052 -11.39 13.69 35.93
C ARG A 1052 -11.34 15.20 36.16
N VAL A 1053 -11.11 15.95 35.09
CA VAL A 1053 -11.19 17.42 35.14
C VAL A 1053 -12.65 17.83 35.28
N SER A 1054 -12.97 18.67 36.27
CA SER A 1054 -14.30 19.24 36.44
C SER A 1054 -14.71 19.99 35.18
N SER A 1055 -15.83 19.60 34.57
CA SER A 1055 -16.42 20.34 33.45
C SER A 1055 -16.82 21.74 33.92
N HIS A 1056 -16.16 22.78 33.40
CA HIS A 1056 -16.56 24.18 33.57
C HIS A 1056 -17.71 24.54 32.63
#